data_AF-A0A9E5EJJ1-F1
#
_entry.id   AF-A0A9E5EJJ1-F1
#
_cell.length_a   1.000
_cell.length_b   1.000
_cell.length_c   1.000
_cell.angle_alpha   90.00
_cell.angle_beta   90.00
_cell.angle_gamma   90.00
#
_symmetry.space_group_name_H-M   'P 1'
#
loop_
_entity.id
_entity.type
_entity.pdbx_description
1 polymer ?
#
loop_
_entity_poly.entity_id
_entity_poly.type
_entity_poly.pdbx_seq_one_letter_code
_entity_poly.pdbx_strand_id
1 'polypeptide(L)'
;DFGFYVDTRGGYFYIYPLESWYPKGEWGARWAPRVARCAISDKMAPGKWNYFYQGKWDQPALGGKSSIVGASYFWGILYSTKLQRYVSISPYNKDPWWPPSTYNVDGVIIGTCTDLSKQDWVWGHFPEGMHGFMKLFNATGDGIETCDDRLRFYSFFADNSYQNLDVTLMDAPMQVNQGTPRFGFQPNPESSDPILSRRTKMVGSASPEMKYAGAWKEKTNPKEYYEGRLRESSTADDSVEFHFTGPDIYWRALRSPESGQADVYLDGEYRKTVDCYSPRATVSENFVYLKTGLDPAQPHTIKIVVKGARHPKSKGNAIGHMAFEFAAESYRASAGFSSIMGKNQWRYLERAGGAEERLRFLPSDEVFTRDWQGEGAVRIGNNYQIPEVGHQAVRQWVAPHGGTVRIEGEVTHDPPGGTSARLLKGKEELWPTGSGSSAGLARHDLKIEVAQGERIDFVAATLKNGTGKVIWDPVITYTRSERPVFCPNPPSDENLALGKYARSKMLSFAAQPFQAVDGDVRTAFSIYPDDRIVSGDDWLQVDLDQPLTVDRYVVVSAPAVEGWRPATFTLQKSDDGFTWTDVDKVTVNRKERCERKVPAFTARYVRLYLPQGKPFTIQEFELYRDGGFLGGGDIMNRLEKAFRKILGQNRKN
;
A
#
# COMPACT_ATOMS: atom_id res chain seq x y z
N ASP A 1 15.96 10.55 23.58
CA ASP A 1 16.42 10.81 22.20
C ASP A 1 15.30 10.62 21.19
N PHE A 2 15.30 11.40 20.11
CA PHE A 2 14.34 11.22 19.03
C PHE A 2 14.94 11.61 17.69
N GLY A 3 14.56 10.90 16.63
CA GLY A 3 14.77 11.36 15.26
C GLY A 3 13.74 12.42 14.91
N PHE A 4 14.13 13.47 14.17
CA PHE A 4 13.20 14.47 13.63
C PHE A 4 13.41 14.59 12.14
N TYR A 5 12.33 14.51 11.38
CA TYR A 5 12.36 14.63 9.93
C TYR A 5 11.24 15.54 9.43
N VAL A 6 11.58 16.42 8.49
CA VAL A 6 10.61 17.26 7.79
C VAL A 6 10.37 16.65 6.42
N ASP A 7 9.22 16.02 6.24
CA ASP A 7 8.80 15.50 4.95
C ASP A 7 8.06 16.59 4.19
N THR A 8 8.80 17.38 3.42
CA THR A 8 8.21 18.44 2.59
C THR A 8 7.35 17.87 1.44
N ARG A 9 7.54 16.60 1.09
CA ARG A 9 6.82 15.86 0.03
C ARG A 9 5.47 15.39 0.52
N GLY A 10 5.46 14.69 1.66
CA GLY A 10 4.23 14.26 2.33
C GLY A 10 3.50 15.40 3.03
N GLY A 11 4.17 16.52 3.31
CA GLY A 11 3.58 17.69 3.98
C GLY A 11 3.50 17.54 5.50
N TYR A 12 4.38 16.74 6.11
CA TYR A 12 4.35 16.39 7.53
C TYR A 12 5.70 16.59 8.22
N PHE A 13 5.64 16.95 9.50
CA PHE A 13 6.73 16.73 10.45
C PHE A 13 6.60 15.32 11.03
N TYR A 14 7.71 14.60 11.12
CA TYR A 14 7.81 13.31 11.81
C TYR A 14 8.78 13.41 12.97
N ILE A 15 8.37 12.86 14.11
CA ILE A 15 9.24 12.60 15.26
C ILE A 15 9.29 11.12 15.53
N TYR A 16 10.49 10.59 15.75
CA TYR A 16 10.76 9.20 16.04
C TYR A 16 11.27 9.06 17.47
N PRO A 17 10.41 9.16 18.49
CA PRO A 17 10.83 9.03 19.87
C PRO A 17 11.31 7.61 20.15
N LEU A 18 12.44 7.51 20.84
CA LEU A 18 12.90 6.24 21.41
C LEU A 18 12.22 6.01 22.74
N GLU A 19 11.44 4.95 22.79
CA GLU A 19 10.92 4.40 24.04
C GLU A 19 11.92 3.36 24.56
N SER A 20 12.27 3.44 25.84
CA SER A 20 13.11 2.46 26.51
C SER A 20 12.34 1.73 27.61
N TRP A 21 12.58 0.43 27.74
CA TRP A 21 12.08 -0.35 28.85
C TRP A 21 13.18 -1.23 29.45
N TYR A 22 13.14 -1.35 30.77
CA TYR A 22 14.06 -2.17 31.55
C TYR A 22 13.30 -3.39 32.06
N PRO A 23 13.72 -4.62 31.71
CA PRO A 23 13.27 -5.80 32.42
C PRO A 23 13.63 -5.66 33.90
N LYS A 24 12.66 -5.89 34.79
CA LYS A 24 12.89 -5.76 36.24
C LYS A 24 13.98 -6.73 36.68
N GLY A 25 15.07 -6.20 37.25
CA GLY A 25 16.23 -6.98 37.69
C GLY A 25 17.33 -7.14 36.63
N GLU A 26 17.15 -6.61 35.42
CA GLU A 26 18.20 -6.49 34.40
C GLU A 26 18.70 -5.04 34.32
N TRP A 27 19.98 -4.87 34.01
CA TRP A 27 20.61 -3.55 33.82
C TRP A 27 20.52 -3.06 32.36
N GLY A 28 20.11 -3.92 31.42
CA GLY A 28 20.00 -3.58 30.01
C GLY A 28 18.63 -3.00 29.65
N ALA A 29 18.63 -1.84 28.99
CA ALA A 29 17.43 -1.31 28.36
C ALA A 29 17.20 -1.96 26.99
N ARG A 30 15.93 -2.07 26.60
CA ARG A 30 15.52 -2.30 25.22
C ARG A 30 15.01 -0.97 24.69
N TRP A 31 15.43 -0.59 23.50
CA TRP A 31 14.96 0.62 22.83
C TRP A 31 14.22 0.27 21.56
N ALA A 32 13.14 1.00 21.29
CA ALA A 32 12.48 0.94 20.01
C ALA A 32 11.93 2.31 19.61
N PRO A 33 12.15 2.75 18.35
CA PRO A 33 11.53 3.95 17.85
C PRO A 33 10.03 3.72 17.61
N ARG A 34 9.23 4.62 18.14
CA ARG A 34 7.87 4.88 17.67
C ARG A 34 7.93 6.03 16.67
N VAL A 35 6.79 6.38 16.08
CA VAL A 35 6.72 7.59 15.26
C VAL A 35 5.42 8.33 15.48
N ALA A 36 5.53 9.63 15.72
CA ALA A 36 4.41 10.56 15.64
C ALA A 36 4.62 11.54 14.50
N ARG A 37 3.53 12.10 13.99
CA ARG A 37 3.58 13.13 12.96
C ARG A 37 2.59 14.24 13.20
N CYS A 38 2.87 15.40 12.62
CA CYS A 38 2.01 16.59 12.61
C CYS A 38 2.05 17.20 11.22
N ALA A 39 0.91 17.64 10.69
CA ALA A 39 0.90 18.33 9.40
C ALA A 39 1.73 19.61 9.49
N ILE A 40 2.48 19.94 8.42
CA ILE A 40 3.28 21.18 8.39
C ILE A 40 2.38 22.41 8.52
N SER A 41 1.16 22.35 7.95
CA SER A 41 0.14 23.39 8.08
C SER A 41 -0.29 23.68 9.52
N ASP A 42 -0.19 22.68 10.40
CA ASP A 42 -0.52 22.79 11.81
C ASP A 42 0.63 23.38 12.66
N LYS A 43 1.78 23.71 12.04
CA LYS A 43 2.91 24.42 12.67
C LYS A 43 3.39 23.78 13.99
N MET A 44 3.42 22.46 14.04
CA MET A 44 3.80 21.68 15.23
C MET A 44 2.94 21.97 16.47
N ALA A 45 1.73 22.51 16.30
CA ALA A 45 0.89 22.91 17.42
C ALA A 45 0.65 21.74 18.40
N PRO A 46 0.68 21.99 19.72
CA PRO A 46 0.33 20.99 20.72
C PRO A 46 -1.05 20.37 20.43
N GLY A 47 -1.17 19.05 20.60
CA GLY A 47 -2.40 18.30 20.32
C GLY A 47 -2.68 18.00 18.84
N LYS A 48 -1.85 18.47 17.91
CA LYS A 48 -1.95 18.13 16.47
C LYS A 48 -1.08 16.94 16.05
N TRP A 49 -0.39 16.34 17.00
CA TRP A 49 0.48 15.19 16.76
C TRP A 49 -0.28 13.88 16.95
N ASN A 50 -0.11 12.96 16.00
CA ASN A 50 -0.67 11.61 16.09
C ASN A 50 0.44 10.55 15.99
N TYR A 51 0.38 9.53 16.84
CA TYR A 51 1.22 8.34 16.75
C TYR A 51 0.75 7.42 15.62
N PHE A 52 1.71 6.76 14.98
CA PHE A 52 1.44 5.61 14.15
C PHE A 52 1.13 4.40 15.02
N TYR A 53 0.00 3.76 14.78
CA TYR A 53 -0.41 2.54 15.49
C TYR A 53 -1.15 1.61 14.53
N GLN A 54 -0.61 0.41 14.35
CA GLN A 54 -1.22 -0.65 13.52
C GLN A 54 -1.61 -0.19 12.11
N GLY A 55 -0.76 0.59 11.44
CA GLY A 55 -1.02 1.10 10.09
C GLY A 55 -1.83 2.40 10.02
N LYS A 56 -2.18 2.98 11.17
CA LYS A 56 -3.05 4.16 11.28
C LYS A 56 -2.37 5.32 12.00
N TRP A 57 -2.91 6.52 11.81
CA TRP A 57 -2.46 7.76 12.46
C TRP A 57 -3.57 8.45 13.27
N ASP A 58 -4.44 7.65 13.89
CA ASP A 58 -5.60 8.12 14.66
C ASP A 58 -5.36 8.19 16.17
N GLN A 59 -4.16 7.80 16.63
CA GLN A 59 -3.81 7.83 18.04
C GLN A 59 -3.19 9.18 18.41
N PRO A 60 -3.71 9.90 19.41
CA PRO A 60 -3.09 11.15 19.84
C PRO A 60 -1.68 10.88 20.38
N ALA A 61 -0.71 11.72 20.03
CA ALA A 61 0.66 11.56 20.53
C ALA A 61 0.79 11.79 22.05
N LEU A 62 -0.24 12.38 22.67
CA LEU A 62 -0.38 12.52 24.11
C LEU A 62 -1.26 11.37 24.65
N GLY A 63 -0.62 10.31 25.13
CA GLY A 63 -1.29 9.19 25.81
C GLY A 63 -1.97 8.15 24.89
N GLY A 64 -1.94 8.35 23.57
CA GLY A 64 -2.42 7.37 22.59
C GLY A 64 -1.44 6.21 22.38
N LYS A 65 -1.92 5.16 21.71
CA LYS A 65 -1.13 3.96 21.43
C LYS A 65 -0.13 4.19 20.29
N SER A 66 0.92 3.39 20.23
CA SER A 66 1.96 3.51 19.20
C SER A 66 2.55 2.15 18.77
N SER A 67 3.02 2.06 17.53
CA SER A 67 3.70 0.90 16.94
C SER A 67 5.20 1.16 16.83
N ILE A 68 6.00 0.09 16.98
CA ILE A 68 7.43 0.14 16.65
C ILE A 68 7.55 0.21 15.13
N VAL A 69 8.36 1.13 14.60
CA VAL A 69 8.47 1.35 13.15
C VAL A 69 9.87 1.17 12.58
N GLY A 70 10.85 0.91 13.44
CA GLY A 70 12.23 0.77 13.02
C GLY A 70 13.08 0.17 14.11
N ALA A 71 14.37 0.16 13.87
CA ALA A 71 15.33 -0.34 14.84
C ALA A 71 15.82 0.75 15.79
N SER A 72 16.51 0.35 16.85
CA SER A 72 17.14 1.26 17.80
C SER A 72 17.94 2.37 17.09
N TYR A 73 17.93 3.58 17.67
CA TYR A 73 18.73 4.71 17.20
C TYR A 73 18.39 5.20 15.77
N PHE A 74 17.09 5.21 15.47
CA PHE A 74 16.55 5.67 14.20
C PHE A 74 16.58 7.20 14.04
N TRP A 75 17.74 7.74 13.65
CA TRP A 75 18.07 9.18 13.77
C TRP A 75 18.44 9.92 12.49
N GLY A 76 18.27 9.30 11.33
CA GLY A 76 18.52 9.96 10.05
C GLY A 76 17.67 9.36 8.95
N ILE A 77 16.91 10.20 8.26
CA ILE A 77 16.10 9.82 7.09
C ILE A 77 16.46 10.78 5.96
N LEU A 78 16.71 10.23 4.78
CA LEU A 78 16.83 10.97 3.54
C LEU A 78 15.89 10.38 2.51
N TYR A 79 15.36 11.19 1.61
CA TYR A 79 14.73 10.67 0.41
C TYR A 79 15.76 10.49 -0.71
N SER A 80 15.98 9.27 -1.18
CA SER A 80 16.81 9.01 -2.36
C SER A 80 15.99 9.24 -3.63
N THR A 81 16.41 10.20 -4.45
CA THR A 81 15.80 10.45 -5.77
C THR A 81 16.12 9.36 -6.79
N LYS A 82 17.22 8.60 -6.58
CA LYS A 82 17.55 7.43 -7.39
C LYS A 82 16.63 6.24 -7.09
N LEU A 83 16.49 5.87 -5.81
CA LEU A 83 15.66 4.74 -5.41
C LEU A 83 14.17 5.07 -5.39
N GLN A 84 13.82 6.36 -5.41
CA GLN A 84 12.48 6.86 -5.16
C GLN A 84 11.90 6.31 -3.85
N ARG A 85 12.73 6.33 -2.80
CA ARG A 85 12.42 5.83 -1.46
C ARG A 85 13.11 6.66 -0.39
N TYR A 86 12.52 6.68 0.79
CA TYR A 86 13.19 7.08 2.01
C TYR A 86 14.26 6.05 2.37
N VAL A 87 15.39 6.50 2.87
CA VAL A 87 16.55 5.71 3.29
C VAL A 87 16.92 6.13 4.70
N SER A 88 17.23 5.15 5.55
CA SER A 88 17.73 5.33 6.89
C SER A 88 18.92 4.42 7.12
N ILE A 89 19.87 4.87 7.95
CA ILE A 89 20.94 4.01 8.44
C ILE A 89 20.98 4.16 9.96
N SER A 90 21.05 3.05 10.67
CA SER A 90 21.08 3.02 12.14
C SER A 90 22.11 2.00 12.62
N PRO A 91 22.70 2.17 13.81
CA PRO A 91 23.62 1.19 14.37
C PRO A 91 22.82 -0.03 14.86
N TYR A 92 23.37 -1.22 14.68
CA TYR A 92 22.78 -2.45 15.20
C TYR A 92 23.34 -2.73 16.60
N ASN A 93 22.77 -2.10 17.62
CA ASN A 93 23.30 -2.23 18.99
C ASN A 93 22.45 -3.17 19.86
N LYS A 94 23.12 -4.15 20.47
CA LYS A 94 22.71 -4.81 21.71
C LYS A 94 23.61 -4.24 22.81
N ASP A 95 23.11 -3.28 23.58
CA ASP A 95 23.92 -2.52 24.55
C ASP A 95 24.70 -3.47 25.49
N PRO A 96 26.05 -3.51 25.42
CA PRO A 96 26.86 -4.52 26.06
C PRO A 96 27.33 -4.02 27.43
N TRP A 97 26.42 -3.87 28.39
CA TRP A 97 26.82 -3.58 29.78
C TRP A 97 26.53 -4.75 30.73
N TRP A 98 27.49 -5.69 30.69
CA TRP A 98 27.89 -6.71 31.67
C TRP A 98 27.04 -8.00 31.82
N PRO A 99 27.67 -9.21 31.77
CA PRO A 99 29.09 -9.46 31.48
C PRO A 99 29.42 -9.15 30.01
N PRO A 100 30.70 -8.95 29.66
CA PRO A 100 31.08 -8.63 28.30
C PRO A 100 30.80 -9.86 27.45
N SER A 101 29.64 -9.88 26.79
CA SER A 101 29.39 -10.91 25.80
C SER A 101 30.36 -10.65 24.66
N THR A 102 31.16 -11.66 24.32
CA THR A 102 32.06 -11.76 23.15
C THR A 102 31.36 -11.60 21.79
N TYR A 103 30.12 -11.11 21.79
CA TYR A 103 29.31 -10.83 20.62
C TYR A 103 29.08 -9.32 20.57
N ASN A 104 30.16 -8.57 20.32
CA ASN A 104 30.00 -7.28 19.66
C ASN A 104 29.29 -7.59 18.34
N VAL A 105 28.03 -7.20 18.24
CA VAL A 105 27.34 -7.19 16.95
C VAL A 105 27.81 -5.92 16.25
N ASP A 106 29.02 -5.99 15.71
CA ASP A 106 29.57 -4.99 14.79
C ASP A 106 28.61 -4.91 13.61
N GLY A 107 28.09 -3.72 13.30
CA GLY A 107 27.21 -3.58 12.16
C GLY A 107 26.30 -2.36 12.13
N VAL A 108 25.85 -2.04 10.93
CA VAL A 108 24.80 -1.06 10.66
C VAL A 108 23.61 -1.74 10.01
N ILE A 109 22.44 -1.13 10.15
CA ILE A 109 21.23 -1.54 9.46
C ILE A 109 20.79 -0.40 8.56
N ILE A 110 20.44 -0.74 7.32
CA ILE A 110 19.98 0.21 6.31
C ILE A 110 18.52 -0.07 6.03
N GLY A 111 17.67 0.90 6.28
CA GLY A 111 16.24 0.85 6.01
C GLY A 111 15.88 1.58 4.74
N THR A 112 14.94 1.06 3.95
CA THR A 112 14.26 1.83 2.91
C THR A 112 12.75 1.82 3.12
N CYS A 113 12.08 2.96 2.94
CA CYS A 113 10.64 3.09 3.10
C CYS A 113 10.07 3.77 1.84
N THR A 114 8.94 3.27 1.33
CA THR A 114 8.34 3.87 0.14
C THR A 114 7.66 5.19 0.47
N ASP A 115 7.10 5.29 1.67
CA ASP A 115 6.28 6.41 2.10
C ASP A 115 6.24 6.47 3.63
N LEU A 116 6.66 7.60 4.22
CA LEU A 116 6.71 7.78 5.66
C LEU A 116 5.34 7.71 6.35
N SER A 117 4.21 7.79 5.65
CA SER A 117 2.93 7.50 6.30
C SER A 117 2.60 6.03 6.42
N LYS A 118 3.19 5.21 5.56
CA LYS A 118 3.02 3.76 5.61
C LYS A 118 3.97 3.14 6.62
N GLN A 119 5.11 3.79 6.86
CA GLN A 119 6.18 3.27 7.71
C GLN A 119 6.59 1.86 7.27
N ASP A 120 6.57 1.61 5.95
CA ASP A 120 6.84 0.32 5.31
C ASP A 120 8.34 0.06 5.15
N TRP A 121 9.09 0.26 6.23
CA TRP A 121 10.54 0.12 6.26
C TRP A 121 10.96 -1.32 5.97
N VAL A 122 11.88 -1.46 5.01
CA VAL A 122 12.61 -2.70 4.69
C VAL A 122 14.05 -2.52 5.12
N TRP A 123 14.50 -3.35 6.06
CA TRP A 123 15.82 -3.24 6.67
C TRP A 123 16.78 -4.33 6.16
N GLY A 124 18.00 -3.93 5.82
CA GLY A 124 19.15 -4.83 5.60
C GLY A 124 20.18 -4.65 6.71
N HIS A 125 20.84 -5.72 7.13
CA HIS A 125 21.90 -5.69 8.12
C HIS A 125 23.27 -5.87 7.46
N PHE A 126 24.25 -5.06 7.89
CA PHE A 126 25.61 -5.02 7.37
C PHE A 126 26.56 -5.23 8.54
N PRO A 127 27.13 -6.44 8.69
CA PRO A 127 27.94 -6.82 9.84
C PRO A 127 29.33 -6.15 9.88
N GLU A 128 29.75 -5.45 8.81
CA GLU A 128 30.97 -4.65 8.82
C GLU A 128 30.63 -3.16 9.04
N GLY A 129 30.30 -2.77 10.27
CA GLY A 129 29.74 -1.44 10.55
C GLY A 129 30.13 -0.83 11.89
N MET A 130 30.51 0.44 11.85
CA MET A 130 31.10 1.19 12.96
C MET A 130 30.12 1.58 14.08
N HIS A 131 30.67 1.68 15.28
CA HIS A 131 30.01 2.16 16.51
C HIS A 131 29.94 3.71 16.57
N GLY A 132 28.84 4.27 17.10
CA GLY A 132 28.73 5.68 17.49
C GLY A 132 27.38 6.35 17.19
N PHE A 133 27.22 7.61 17.60
CA PHE A 133 26.01 8.40 17.34
C PHE A 133 25.98 8.83 15.88
N MET A 134 24.87 8.55 15.22
CA MET A 134 24.74 8.56 13.77
C MET A 134 23.96 9.76 13.25
N LYS A 135 24.41 10.38 12.14
CA LYS A 135 23.59 11.31 11.36
C LYS A 135 23.79 11.16 9.85
N LEU A 136 22.69 11.22 9.11
CA LEU A 136 22.64 11.03 7.66
C LEU A 136 22.58 12.39 6.95
N PHE A 137 23.38 12.54 5.90
CA PHE A 137 23.41 13.72 5.04
C PHE A 137 23.48 13.32 3.56
N ASN A 138 23.17 14.25 2.67
CA ASN A 138 23.54 14.14 1.26
C ASN A 138 25.07 13.97 1.09
N ALA A 139 25.51 13.61 -0.11
CA ALA A 139 26.93 13.37 -0.41
C ALA A 139 27.86 14.55 -0.05
N THR A 140 27.37 15.78 -0.11
CA THR A 140 28.11 16.99 0.22
C THR A 140 28.20 17.26 1.73
N GLY A 141 27.40 16.57 2.55
CA GLY A 141 27.37 16.72 4.01
C GLY A 141 26.62 17.96 4.51
N ASP A 142 25.87 18.65 3.65
CA ASP A 142 25.22 19.94 3.93
C ASP A 142 23.68 19.90 3.83
N GLY A 143 23.11 18.75 3.48
CA GLY A 143 21.67 18.55 3.33
C GLY A 143 21.17 17.30 4.07
N ILE A 144 19.97 17.39 4.63
CA ILE A 144 19.35 16.34 5.47
C ILE A 144 17.96 15.89 4.97
N GLU A 145 17.54 16.35 3.78
CA GLU A 145 16.20 16.06 3.25
C GLU A 145 16.24 14.99 2.15
N THR A 146 17.16 15.14 1.20
CA THR A 146 17.24 14.32 0.00
C THR A 146 18.68 13.93 -0.32
N CYS A 147 18.86 12.76 -0.91
CA CYS A 147 20.08 12.34 -1.59
C CYS A 147 19.76 11.87 -3.02
N ASP A 148 20.77 11.77 -3.85
CA ASP A 148 20.69 11.15 -5.18
C ASP A 148 21.04 9.66 -5.07
N ASP A 149 22.14 9.26 -5.68
CA ASP A 149 22.78 7.96 -5.52
C ASP A 149 23.84 7.97 -4.43
N ARG A 150 24.15 9.12 -3.81
CA ARG A 150 25.19 9.22 -2.80
C ARG A 150 24.69 9.87 -1.52
N LEU A 151 25.05 9.27 -0.41
CA LEU A 151 24.75 9.78 0.92
C LEU A 151 26.00 9.68 1.80
N ARG A 152 26.11 10.62 2.73
CA ARG A 152 27.21 10.66 3.68
C ARG A 152 26.69 10.39 5.07
N PHE A 153 27.34 9.47 5.72
CA PHE A 153 27.10 9.09 7.09
C PHE A 153 28.16 9.75 7.98
N TYR A 154 27.76 10.29 9.13
CA TYR A 154 28.67 10.76 10.17
C TYR A 154 28.43 10.00 11.47
N SER A 155 29.51 9.45 12.04
CA SER A 155 29.56 8.92 13.41
C SER A 155 30.29 9.93 14.30
N PHE A 156 29.71 10.23 15.46
CA PHE A 156 30.29 11.11 16.47
C PHE A 156 30.57 10.35 17.76
N PHE A 157 31.67 10.71 18.42
CA PHE A 157 32.13 10.10 19.66
C PHE A 157 32.15 11.10 20.81
N ALA A 158 32.17 10.60 22.06
CA ALA A 158 32.08 11.42 23.27
C ALA A 158 33.25 12.41 23.44
N ASP A 159 34.37 12.18 22.77
CA ASP A 159 35.54 13.06 22.74
C ASP A 159 35.44 14.16 21.66
N ASN A 160 34.26 14.35 21.06
CA ASN A 160 33.99 15.23 19.91
C ASN A 160 34.76 14.86 18.63
N SER A 161 35.39 13.69 18.56
CA SER A 161 35.87 13.17 17.28
C SER A 161 34.70 12.68 16.41
N TYR A 162 34.92 12.65 15.10
CA TYR A 162 33.94 12.10 14.18
C TYR A 162 34.61 11.30 13.07
N GLN A 163 33.83 10.42 12.45
CA GLN A 163 34.20 9.74 11.23
C GLN A 163 33.07 9.85 10.22
N ASN A 164 33.40 9.84 8.93
CA ASN A 164 32.39 9.79 7.88
C ASN A 164 32.53 8.55 7.01
N LEU A 165 31.41 8.11 6.46
CA LEU A 165 31.34 7.05 5.46
C LEU A 165 30.55 7.58 4.27
N ASP A 166 31.17 7.56 3.10
CA ASP A 166 30.50 7.86 1.84
C ASP A 166 29.88 6.58 1.28
N VAL A 167 28.56 6.60 1.12
CA VAL A 167 27.78 5.47 0.61
C VAL A 167 27.27 5.84 -0.77
N THR A 168 27.53 4.96 -1.74
CA THR A 168 26.98 5.06 -3.10
C THR A 168 25.96 3.95 -3.30
N LEU A 169 24.72 4.33 -3.54
CA LEU A 169 23.60 3.48 -3.94
C LEU A 169 23.82 3.07 -5.40
N MET A 170 23.94 1.78 -5.65
CA MET A 170 24.15 1.21 -7.00
C MET A 170 22.92 0.45 -7.46
N ASP A 171 22.66 0.47 -8.76
CA ASP A 171 21.64 -0.37 -9.39
C ASP A 171 22.28 -1.73 -9.68
N ALA A 172 22.52 -2.50 -8.63
CA ALA A 172 23.12 -3.82 -8.69
C ALA A 172 22.32 -4.82 -7.83
N PRO A 173 22.31 -6.12 -8.18
CA PRO A 173 21.75 -7.13 -7.29
C PRO A 173 22.52 -7.11 -5.97
N MET A 174 21.81 -6.85 -4.87
CA MET A 174 22.38 -6.89 -3.52
C MET A 174 22.86 -8.32 -3.24
N GLN A 175 24.17 -8.52 -3.11
CA GLN A 175 24.73 -9.75 -2.55
C GLN A 175 24.48 -9.71 -1.04
N VAL A 176 23.39 -10.35 -0.60
CA VAL A 176 23.07 -10.44 0.82
C VAL A 176 24.02 -11.46 1.45
N ASN A 177 25.08 -10.98 2.11
CA ASN A 177 25.78 -11.83 3.06
C ASN A 177 24.81 -12.17 4.20
N GLN A 178 24.65 -13.46 4.48
CA GLN A 178 23.65 -14.04 5.37
C GLN A 178 23.64 -13.42 6.77
N GLY A 179 22.86 -12.35 6.95
CA GLY A 179 22.59 -11.71 8.23
C GLY A 179 21.10 -11.42 8.35
N THR A 180 20.37 -12.30 9.03
CA THR A 180 18.92 -12.25 9.15
C THR A 180 18.45 -11.27 10.24
N PRO A 181 17.58 -10.29 9.94
CA PRO A 181 16.77 -9.64 10.96
C PRO A 181 15.57 -10.53 11.31
N ARG A 182 15.45 -10.93 12.59
CA ARG A 182 14.34 -11.73 13.13
C ARG A 182 13.01 -10.97 13.29
N PHE A 183 12.87 -9.76 12.74
CA PHE A 183 11.62 -9.02 12.79
C PHE A 183 11.42 -8.19 11.52
N GLY A 184 10.24 -8.33 10.93
CA GLY A 184 9.62 -7.24 10.19
C GLY A 184 9.22 -7.57 8.75
N PHE A 185 8.07 -8.22 8.59
CA PHE A 185 7.15 -7.81 7.53
C PHE A 185 5.72 -8.23 7.84
N GLN A 186 4.83 -7.28 8.12
CA GLN A 186 3.42 -7.51 7.87
C GLN A 186 3.00 -6.80 6.59
N PRO A 187 1.98 -7.32 5.87
CA PRO A 187 1.24 -6.52 4.92
C PRO A 187 0.64 -5.34 5.68
N ASN A 188 1.09 -4.12 5.36
CA ASN A 188 0.47 -2.92 5.92
C ASN A 188 -0.99 -2.84 5.43
N PRO A 189 -1.96 -2.54 6.32
CA PRO A 189 -3.24 -2.01 5.86
C PRO A 189 -2.98 -0.69 5.11
N GLU A 190 -3.89 -0.33 4.20
CA GLU A 190 -3.93 1.02 3.63
C GLU A 190 -3.73 2.06 4.74
N SER A 191 -2.80 3.00 4.53
CA SER A 191 -2.55 4.10 5.46
C SER A 191 -3.89 4.73 5.81
N SER A 192 -4.32 4.77 7.08
CA SER A 192 -5.57 5.47 7.41
C SER A 192 -5.42 6.99 7.32
N ASP A 193 -4.29 7.48 6.81
CA ASP A 193 -4.11 8.88 6.51
C ASP A 193 -4.95 9.27 5.29
N PRO A 194 -5.97 10.13 5.45
CA PRO A 194 -6.72 10.63 4.31
C PRO A 194 -5.87 11.43 3.32
N ILE A 195 -4.60 11.75 3.60
CA ILE A 195 -3.63 12.32 2.64
C ILE A 195 -2.88 11.23 1.84
N LEU A 196 -2.70 10.01 2.37
CA LEU A 196 -1.82 8.99 1.76
C LEU A 196 -2.55 7.70 1.34
N SER A 197 -3.80 7.50 1.77
CA SER A 197 -4.76 6.60 1.10
C SER A 197 -5.65 7.31 0.08
N ARG A 198 -5.27 8.53 -0.33
CA ARG A 198 -6.06 9.26 -1.33
C ARG A 198 -6.13 8.47 -2.62
N ARG A 199 -7.35 8.13 -3.00
CA ARG A 199 -7.64 7.92 -4.41
C ARG A 199 -7.66 9.29 -5.05
N THR A 200 -6.56 9.65 -5.70
CA THR A 200 -6.41 10.92 -6.41
C THR A 200 -6.00 10.65 -7.84
N LYS A 201 -6.38 11.58 -8.72
CA LYS A 201 -5.85 11.69 -10.07
C LYS A 201 -4.96 12.92 -10.12
N MET A 202 -3.76 12.78 -10.67
CA MET A 202 -2.87 13.90 -10.95
C MET A 202 -2.83 14.16 -12.46
N VAL A 203 -3.05 15.41 -12.85
CA VAL A 203 -3.12 15.87 -14.23
C VAL A 203 -1.98 16.86 -14.47
N GLY A 204 -1.08 16.50 -15.39
CA GLY A 204 0.14 17.23 -15.65
C GLY A 204 -0.05 18.50 -16.49
N SER A 205 0.95 19.36 -16.44
CA SER A 205 0.98 20.68 -17.10
C SER A 205 0.77 20.64 -18.62
N ALA A 206 1.06 19.52 -19.28
CA ALA A 206 0.89 19.33 -20.72
C ALA A 206 -0.50 18.77 -21.12
N SER A 207 -1.34 18.41 -20.14
CA SER A 207 -2.67 17.86 -20.41
C SER A 207 -3.58 18.88 -21.10
N PRO A 208 -4.41 18.48 -22.09
CA PRO A 208 -5.41 19.37 -22.70
C PRO A 208 -6.52 19.80 -21.73
N GLU A 209 -6.59 19.17 -20.56
CA GLU A 209 -7.46 19.58 -19.44
C GLU A 209 -7.00 20.91 -18.82
N MET A 210 -5.74 21.31 -18.99
CA MET A 210 -5.22 22.60 -18.52
C MET A 210 -5.57 23.74 -19.48
N LYS A 211 -6.23 24.79 -18.99
CA LYS A 211 -6.56 25.99 -19.77
C LYS A 211 -5.64 27.14 -19.39
N TYR A 212 -4.64 27.39 -20.22
CA TYR A 212 -3.70 28.50 -20.02
C TYR A 212 -4.20 29.76 -20.73
N ALA A 213 -4.03 30.90 -20.07
CA ALA A 213 -4.11 32.23 -20.67
C ALA A 213 -2.78 32.96 -20.44
N GLY A 214 -2.29 33.64 -21.48
CA GLY A 214 -0.98 34.29 -21.46
C GLY A 214 0.16 33.44 -22.01
N ALA A 215 1.40 33.87 -21.78
CA ALA A 215 2.60 33.34 -22.44
C ALA A 215 3.37 32.35 -21.54
N TRP A 216 2.77 31.19 -21.27
CA TRP A 216 3.41 30.13 -20.50
C TRP A 216 4.40 29.33 -21.35
N LYS A 217 5.63 29.19 -20.87
CA LYS A 217 6.71 28.44 -21.54
C LYS A 217 6.93 27.08 -20.89
N GLU A 218 7.09 26.04 -21.71
CA GLU A 218 7.40 24.70 -21.22
C GLU A 218 8.87 24.60 -20.77
N LYS A 219 9.10 23.86 -19.69
CA LYS A 219 10.42 23.43 -19.22
C LYS A 219 10.40 21.92 -18.94
N THR A 220 11.53 21.26 -19.17
CA THR A 220 11.66 19.82 -19.01
C THR A 220 12.73 19.46 -17.97
N ASN A 221 12.39 18.57 -17.04
CA ASN A 221 13.33 17.92 -16.14
C ASN A 221 12.75 16.53 -15.77
N PRO A 222 13.25 15.44 -16.36
CA PRO A 222 12.68 14.10 -16.20
C PRO A 222 12.80 13.54 -14.77
N LYS A 223 13.67 14.11 -13.92
CA LYS A 223 13.89 13.64 -12.55
C LYS A 223 13.02 14.36 -11.52
N GLU A 224 12.74 15.65 -11.74
CA GLU A 224 12.15 16.51 -10.71
C GLU A 224 10.70 16.91 -11.01
N TYR A 225 10.30 16.94 -12.28
CA TYR A 225 8.96 17.39 -12.68
C TYR A 225 8.02 16.22 -12.90
N TYR A 226 6.73 16.44 -12.66
CA TYR A 226 5.71 15.45 -12.96
C TYR A 226 5.63 15.24 -14.48
N GLU A 227 5.65 13.98 -14.94
CA GLU A 227 5.80 13.61 -16.36
C GLU A 227 7.01 14.28 -17.04
N GLY A 228 8.02 14.70 -16.26
CA GLY A 228 9.20 15.39 -16.75
C GLY A 228 8.98 16.81 -17.26
N ARG A 229 7.80 17.42 -17.06
CA ARG A 229 7.43 18.72 -17.64
C ARG A 229 6.80 19.68 -16.63
N LEU A 230 7.03 20.97 -16.83
CA LEU A 230 6.28 22.06 -16.20
C LEU A 230 6.02 23.19 -17.21
N ARG A 231 5.04 24.04 -16.92
CA ARG A 231 4.86 25.31 -17.63
C ARG A 231 5.09 26.48 -16.71
N GLU A 232 5.81 27.50 -17.18
CA GLU A 232 6.22 28.66 -16.39
C GLU A 232 5.78 29.97 -17.02
N SER A 233 5.33 30.92 -16.18
CA SER A 233 5.21 32.33 -16.56
C SER A 233 5.64 33.26 -15.42
N SER A 234 6.13 34.44 -15.77
CA SER A 234 6.48 35.55 -14.87
C SER A 234 5.65 36.82 -15.14
N THR A 235 4.74 36.78 -16.12
CA THR A 235 3.91 37.92 -16.52
C THR A 235 2.70 37.99 -15.60
N ALA A 236 2.43 39.17 -15.03
CA ALA A 236 1.22 39.37 -14.24
C ALA A 236 -0.04 39.05 -15.07
N ASP A 237 -1.07 38.52 -14.41
CA ASP A 237 -2.36 38.13 -14.99
C ASP A 237 -2.36 36.91 -15.93
N ASP A 238 -1.19 36.37 -16.30
CA ASP A 238 -1.09 35.04 -16.90
C ASP A 238 -1.72 34.01 -15.94
N SER A 239 -2.47 33.05 -16.47
CA SER A 239 -3.20 32.10 -15.63
C SER A 239 -3.28 30.70 -16.19
N VAL A 240 -3.51 29.74 -15.29
CA VAL A 240 -3.88 28.36 -15.61
C VAL A 240 -5.14 27.98 -14.84
N GLU A 241 -6.09 27.40 -15.54
CA GLU A 241 -7.38 26.98 -15.00
C GLU A 241 -7.60 25.47 -15.24
N PHE A 242 -8.20 24.82 -14.25
CA PHE A 242 -8.48 23.39 -14.26
C PHE A 242 -9.84 23.09 -13.62
N HIS A 243 -10.59 22.21 -14.26
CA HIS A 243 -11.93 21.80 -13.86
C HIS A 243 -11.88 20.40 -13.27
N PHE A 244 -12.52 20.21 -12.12
CA PHE A 244 -12.58 18.91 -11.45
C PHE A 244 -13.94 18.71 -10.76
N THR A 245 -14.29 17.47 -10.48
CA THR A 245 -15.42 17.12 -9.61
C THR A 245 -14.86 16.27 -8.50
N GLY A 246 -15.10 16.67 -7.27
CA GLY A 246 -14.60 15.93 -6.11
C GLY A 246 -14.37 16.81 -4.89
N PRO A 247 -14.17 16.18 -3.72
CA PRO A 247 -14.11 16.89 -2.46
C PRO A 247 -12.81 17.66 -2.24
N ASP A 248 -11.73 17.34 -2.98
CA ASP A 248 -10.40 17.85 -2.71
C ASP A 248 -9.63 18.21 -3.99
N ILE A 249 -8.82 19.27 -3.92
CA ILE A 249 -7.89 19.73 -4.96
C ILE A 249 -6.56 20.16 -4.35
N TYR A 250 -5.49 19.82 -5.04
CA TYR A 250 -4.11 20.07 -4.68
C TYR A 250 -3.39 20.69 -5.88
N TRP A 251 -2.63 21.75 -5.65
CA TRP A 251 -1.80 22.37 -6.68
C TRP A 251 -0.33 22.07 -6.41
N ARG A 252 0.34 21.53 -7.42
CA ARG A 252 1.77 21.23 -7.44
C ARG A 252 2.48 22.21 -8.35
N ALA A 253 3.43 22.94 -7.78
CA ALA A 253 4.21 23.94 -8.49
C ALA A 253 5.66 23.92 -8.02
N LEU A 254 6.56 24.36 -8.90
CA LEU A 254 7.95 24.54 -8.55
C LEU A 254 8.05 25.66 -7.51
N ARG A 255 8.67 25.35 -6.38
CA ARG A 255 9.20 26.35 -5.47
C ARG A 255 10.71 26.44 -5.69
N SER A 256 11.24 27.64 -5.91
CA SER A 256 12.66 27.86 -6.16
C SER A 256 13.11 29.26 -5.74
N PRO A 257 14.42 29.55 -5.75
CA PRO A 257 14.92 30.89 -5.47
C PRO A 257 14.48 31.95 -6.48
N GLU A 258 13.97 31.56 -7.65
CA GLU A 258 13.48 32.40 -8.74
C GLU A 258 11.95 32.52 -8.76
N SER A 259 11.27 31.81 -7.87
CA SER A 259 9.82 31.71 -7.88
C SER A 259 9.13 32.95 -7.29
N GLY A 260 7.95 33.27 -7.83
CA GLY A 260 7.13 34.41 -7.45
C GLY A 260 5.91 34.07 -6.61
N GLN A 261 4.95 34.98 -6.62
CA GLN A 261 3.67 34.84 -5.95
C GLN A 261 2.53 34.65 -6.97
N ALA A 262 1.57 33.79 -6.62
CA ALA A 262 0.38 33.55 -7.42
C ALA A 262 -0.88 33.66 -6.56
N ASP A 263 -1.94 34.24 -7.11
CA ASP A 263 -3.26 34.27 -6.50
C ASP A 263 -4.04 33.02 -6.90
N VAL A 264 -4.59 32.31 -5.91
CA VAL A 264 -5.41 31.11 -6.10
C VAL A 264 -6.87 31.49 -5.98
N TYR A 265 -7.65 31.15 -6.99
CA TYR A 265 -9.10 31.24 -7.02
C TYR A 265 -9.70 29.84 -7.08
N LEU A 266 -10.83 29.64 -6.40
CA LEU A 266 -11.62 28.42 -6.49
C LEU A 266 -13.08 28.81 -6.61
N ASP A 267 -13.69 28.40 -7.71
CA ASP A 267 -15.07 28.73 -8.11
C ASP A 267 -15.27 30.25 -8.28
N GLY A 268 -14.27 30.92 -8.86
CA GLY A 268 -14.26 32.37 -9.08
C GLY A 268 -13.92 33.20 -7.84
N GLU A 269 -13.96 32.61 -6.64
CA GLU A 269 -13.63 33.31 -5.40
C GLU A 269 -12.12 33.27 -5.10
N TYR A 270 -11.56 34.42 -4.73
CA TYR A 270 -10.18 34.49 -4.23
C TYR A 270 -10.04 33.67 -2.94
N ARG A 271 -9.03 32.81 -2.88
CA ARG A 271 -8.73 31.98 -1.71
C ARG A 271 -7.53 32.50 -0.94
N LYS A 272 -6.38 32.62 -1.61
CA LYS A 272 -5.14 33.11 -1.02
C LYS A 272 -4.08 33.40 -2.07
N THR A 273 -3.13 34.23 -1.71
CA THR A 273 -1.84 34.35 -2.41
C THR A 273 -0.90 33.27 -1.88
N VAL A 274 -0.31 32.50 -2.79
CA VAL A 274 0.74 31.52 -2.51
C VAL A 274 2.07 32.12 -2.89
N ASP A 275 3.02 32.09 -1.95
CA ASP A 275 4.41 32.42 -2.22
C ASP A 275 5.19 31.13 -2.55
N CYS A 276 5.60 31.00 -3.81
CA CYS A 276 6.37 29.86 -4.29
C CYS A 276 7.87 30.03 -4.03
N TYR A 277 8.33 31.11 -3.39
CA TYR A 277 9.73 31.23 -3.01
C TYR A 277 10.18 30.06 -2.11
N SER A 278 11.34 29.51 -2.42
CA SER A 278 12.09 28.59 -1.58
C SER A 278 13.58 28.81 -1.80
N PRO A 279 14.44 28.77 -0.78
CA PRO A 279 15.89 28.86 -0.97
C PRO A 279 16.48 27.68 -1.77
N ARG A 280 15.71 26.61 -2.00
CA ARG A 280 16.08 25.44 -2.81
C ARG A 280 14.92 25.02 -3.73
N ALA A 281 15.23 24.48 -4.90
CA ALA A 281 14.24 23.94 -5.83
C ALA A 281 13.51 22.73 -5.23
N THR A 282 12.20 22.62 -5.44
CA THR A 282 11.38 21.48 -4.98
C THR A 282 11.04 20.52 -6.11
N VAL A 283 10.74 19.27 -5.75
CA VAL A 283 10.26 18.24 -6.68
C VAL A 283 8.74 18.27 -6.84
N SER A 284 8.23 17.51 -7.80
CA SER A 284 6.82 17.30 -8.12
C SER A 284 5.94 16.83 -6.96
N GLU A 285 6.55 16.29 -5.90
CA GLU A 285 5.82 15.74 -4.76
C GLU A 285 5.34 16.78 -3.74
N ASN A 286 5.76 18.05 -3.84
CA ASN A 286 5.32 19.09 -2.90
C ASN A 286 4.02 19.76 -3.36
N PHE A 287 3.07 19.92 -2.43
CA PHE A 287 1.90 20.77 -2.64
C PHE A 287 2.19 22.21 -2.24
N VAL A 288 1.84 23.16 -3.11
CA VAL A 288 1.92 24.60 -2.78
C VAL A 288 0.57 25.15 -2.31
N TYR A 289 -0.52 24.46 -2.63
CA TYR A 289 -1.87 24.73 -2.17
C TYR A 289 -2.67 23.44 -2.08
N LEU A 290 -3.57 23.37 -1.11
CA LEU A 290 -4.55 22.30 -0.97
C LEU A 290 -5.88 22.87 -0.47
N LYS A 291 -6.98 22.26 -0.88
CA LYS A 291 -8.32 22.51 -0.36
C LYS A 291 -9.07 21.19 -0.30
N THR A 292 -9.66 20.91 0.86
CA THR A 292 -10.51 19.73 1.10
C THR A 292 -11.90 20.15 1.58
N GLY A 293 -12.80 19.17 1.63
CA GLY A 293 -14.16 19.35 2.14
C GLY A 293 -15.07 20.13 1.20
N LEU A 294 -14.81 20.05 -0.10
CA LEU A 294 -15.73 20.49 -1.15
C LEU A 294 -16.85 19.46 -1.32
N ASP A 295 -17.93 19.85 -2.00
CA ASP A 295 -19.02 18.91 -2.29
C ASP A 295 -18.52 17.88 -3.31
N PRO A 296 -18.50 16.57 -2.98
CA PRO A 296 -17.99 15.54 -3.87
C PRO A 296 -18.77 15.39 -5.18
N ALA A 297 -20.01 15.89 -5.24
CA ALA A 297 -20.87 15.80 -6.42
C ALA A 297 -20.85 17.05 -7.31
N GLN A 298 -20.28 18.17 -6.85
CA GLN A 298 -20.29 19.43 -7.61
C GLN A 298 -19.04 19.58 -8.48
N PRO A 299 -19.18 20.14 -9.70
CA PRO A 299 -18.04 20.60 -10.46
C PRO A 299 -17.45 21.86 -9.82
N HIS A 300 -16.12 21.91 -9.80
CA HIS A 300 -15.32 22.99 -9.26
C HIS A 300 -14.27 23.45 -10.27
N THR A 301 -13.87 24.72 -10.19
CA THR A 301 -12.83 25.30 -11.03
C THR A 301 -11.76 25.94 -10.17
N ILE A 302 -10.53 25.41 -10.23
CA ILE A 302 -9.36 26.07 -9.65
C ILE A 302 -8.67 26.91 -10.73
N LYS A 303 -8.33 28.16 -10.38
CA LYS A 303 -7.59 29.07 -11.26
C LYS A 303 -6.41 29.66 -10.49
N ILE A 304 -5.24 29.61 -11.12
CA ILE A 304 -4.00 30.18 -10.61
C ILE A 304 -3.65 31.37 -11.48
N VAL A 305 -3.46 32.53 -10.86
CA VAL A 305 -3.12 33.78 -11.56
C VAL A 305 -1.74 34.24 -11.09
N VAL A 306 -0.82 34.46 -12.02
CA VAL A 306 0.51 34.99 -11.73
C VAL A 306 0.36 36.43 -11.24
N LYS A 307 0.86 36.72 -10.03
CA LYS A 307 0.73 38.06 -9.44
C LYS A 307 1.73 39.07 -10.02
N GLY A 308 2.80 38.58 -10.64
CA GLY A 308 3.97 39.38 -11.02
C GLY A 308 4.82 39.86 -9.84
N ALA A 309 4.38 39.60 -8.60
CA ALA A 309 5.10 39.93 -7.37
C ALA A 309 6.04 38.81 -6.92
N ARG A 310 7.00 39.14 -6.04
CA ARG A 310 7.97 38.19 -5.50
C ARG A 310 8.27 38.43 -4.02
N HIS A 311 8.69 37.37 -3.35
CA HIS A 311 9.32 37.47 -2.04
C HIS A 311 10.59 38.35 -2.11
N PRO A 312 10.93 39.17 -1.08
CA PRO A 312 12.12 40.03 -1.10
C PRO A 312 13.45 39.28 -1.32
N LYS A 313 13.52 38.00 -0.91
CA LYS A 313 14.69 37.14 -1.11
C LYS A 313 14.69 36.37 -2.44
N SER A 314 13.65 36.52 -3.25
CA SER A 314 13.56 35.84 -4.54
C SER A 314 14.33 36.60 -5.63
N LYS A 315 14.99 35.84 -6.49
CA LYS A 315 15.71 36.34 -7.68
C LYS A 315 14.77 36.62 -8.85
N GLY A 316 13.54 36.10 -8.80
CA GLY A 316 12.56 36.22 -9.88
C GLY A 316 11.13 36.25 -9.35
N ASN A 317 10.17 36.21 -10.25
CA ASN A 317 8.74 36.19 -9.96
C ASN A 317 8.01 35.06 -10.73
N ALA A 318 8.75 34.04 -11.17
CA ALA A 318 8.21 32.99 -12.02
C ALA A 318 7.30 32.04 -11.25
N ILE A 319 6.23 31.57 -11.89
CA ILE A 319 5.34 30.54 -11.38
C ILE A 319 5.47 29.33 -12.30
N GLY A 320 6.08 28.25 -11.80
CA GLY A 320 6.20 26.98 -12.52
C GLY A 320 5.08 26.01 -12.15
N HIS A 321 4.00 25.98 -12.93
CA HIS A 321 2.91 25.01 -12.75
C HIS A 321 3.35 23.61 -13.23
N MET A 322 3.28 22.61 -12.34
CA MET A 322 3.60 21.21 -12.67
C MET A 322 2.34 20.37 -12.91
N ALA A 323 1.40 20.41 -11.96
CA ALA A 323 0.19 19.60 -12.03
C ALA A 323 -0.91 20.11 -11.08
N PHE A 324 -2.14 19.68 -11.34
CA PHE A 324 -3.18 19.59 -10.31
C PHE A 324 -3.38 18.13 -9.93
N GLU A 325 -3.64 17.87 -8.66
CA GLU A 325 -4.09 16.58 -8.16
C GLU A 325 -5.45 16.78 -7.48
N PHE A 326 -6.41 15.88 -7.69
CA PHE A 326 -7.74 15.99 -7.10
C PHE A 326 -8.27 14.62 -6.69
N ALA A 327 -9.18 14.60 -5.72
CA ALA A 327 -9.81 13.36 -5.27
C ALA A 327 -10.60 12.72 -6.42
N ALA A 328 -10.23 11.50 -6.78
CA ALA A 328 -10.82 10.74 -7.87
C ALA A 328 -10.68 9.26 -7.55
N GLU A 329 -11.69 8.46 -7.83
CA GLU A 329 -11.61 7.01 -7.62
C GLU A 329 -10.62 6.38 -8.61
N SER A 330 -9.37 6.25 -8.18
CA SER A 330 -8.23 5.80 -8.97
C SER A 330 -7.53 4.59 -8.35
N TYR A 331 -6.96 3.76 -9.22
CA TYR A 331 -6.22 2.54 -8.90
C TYR A 331 -4.92 2.54 -9.71
N ARG A 332 -3.84 3.00 -9.08
CA ARG A 332 -2.49 2.84 -9.62
C ARG A 332 -1.92 1.48 -9.22
N ALA A 333 -1.33 0.75 -10.15
CA ALA A 333 -0.81 -0.59 -9.92
C ALA A 333 0.23 -0.65 -8.80
N SER A 334 1.19 0.28 -8.78
CA SER A 334 2.24 0.35 -7.78
C SER A 334 1.73 0.78 -6.40
N ALA A 335 0.82 1.75 -6.35
CA ALA A 335 0.21 2.22 -5.10
C ALA A 335 -0.72 1.16 -4.49
N GLY A 336 -1.42 0.41 -5.35
CA GLY A 336 -2.28 -0.70 -4.97
C GLY A 336 -1.54 -2.02 -4.72
N PHE A 337 -0.23 -2.09 -4.98
CA PHE A 337 0.51 -3.35 -4.86
C PHE A 337 0.53 -3.87 -3.43
N SER A 338 0.24 -5.16 -3.27
CA SER A 338 0.16 -5.80 -1.96
C SER A 338 0.66 -7.24 -2.02
N SER A 339 1.14 -7.74 -0.89
CA SER A 339 1.42 -9.16 -0.67
C SER A 339 0.14 -9.99 -0.44
N ILE A 340 -1.03 -9.37 -0.55
CA ILE A 340 -2.33 -9.98 -0.37
C ILE A 340 -3.02 -10.06 -1.74
N MET A 341 -3.44 -11.25 -2.13
CA MET A 341 -4.13 -11.46 -3.40
C MET A 341 -5.49 -10.75 -3.38
N GLY A 342 -5.80 -9.96 -4.42
CA GLY A 342 -7.08 -9.26 -4.56
C GLY A 342 -7.16 -7.91 -3.84
N LYS A 343 -6.20 -7.60 -2.95
CA LYS A 343 -6.17 -6.34 -2.20
C LYS A 343 -6.03 -5.15 -3.17
N ASN A 344 -6.71 -4.05 -2.84
CA ASN A 344 -6.79 -2.83 -3.67
C ASN A 344 -7.29 -3.10 -5.10
N GLN A 345 -8.10 -4.16 -5.27
CA GLN A 345 -8.63 -4.62 -6.56
C GLN A 345 -7.61 -5.28 -7.49
N TRP A 346 -6.38 -5.55 -7.02
CA TRP A 346 -5.32 -6.14 -7.83
C TRP A 346 -5.10 -7.63 -7.52
N ARG A 347 -5.04 -8.44 -8.57
CA ARG A 347 -4.69 -9.87 -8.54
C ARG A 347 -3.44 -10.12 -9.39
N TYR A 348 -2.71 -11.16 -9.05
CA TYR A 348 -1.42 -11.50 -9.64
C TYR A 348 -1.44 -12.96 -10.06
N LEU A 349 -1.42 -13.17 -11.37
CA LEU A 349 -1.77 -14.43 -11.99
C LEU A 349 -0.69 -14.83 -12.99
N GLU A 350 -0.60 -16.12 -13.23
CA GLU A 350 0.16 -16.72 -14.29
C GLU A 350 -0.77 -17.40 -15.28
N ARG A 351 -0.54 -17.21 -16.57
CA ARG A 351 -1.34 -17.87 -17.62
C ARG A 351 -0.43 -18.71 -18.51
N ALA A 352 -0.64 -20.02 -18.49
CA ALA A 352 0.14 -21.00 -19.23
C ALA A 352 -0.78 -22.13 -19.74
N GLY A 353 -0.56 -22.61 -20.97
CA GLY A 353 -1.31 -23.76 -21.52
C GLY A 353 -2.84 -23.61 -21.57
N GLY A 354 -3.38 -22.39 -21.48
CA GLY A 354 -4.82 -22.13 -21.38
C GLY A 354 -5.39 -22.15 -19.95
N ALA A 355 -4.57 -22.46 -18.95
CA ALA A 355 -4.88 -22.35 -17.53
C ALA A 355 -4.45 -20.99 -16.97
N GLU A 356 -5.09 -20.59 -15.86
CA GLU A 356 -4.76 -19.38 -15.10
C GLU A 356 -4.59 -19.79 -13.63
N GLU A 357 -3.42 -19.51 -13.07
CA GLU A 357 -3.06 -19.86 -11.70
C GLU A 357 -2.72 -18.61 -10.89
N ARG A 358 -2.99 -18.67 -9.59
CA ARG A 358 -2.62 -17.59 -8.67
C ARG A 358 -1.13 -17.70 -8.35
N LEU A 359 -0.42 -16.61 -8.57
CA LEU A 359 0.95 -16.49 -8.09
C LEU A 359 0.98 -16.58 -6.57
N ARG A 360 2.13 -16.97 -6.02
CA ARG A 360 2.37 -17.00 -4.58
C ARG A 360 3.23 -15.82 -4.17
N PHE A 361 2.82 -15.10 -3.14
CA PHE A 361 3.69 -14.12 -2.50
C PHE A 361 4.53 -14.88 -1.47
N LEU A 362 5.61 -15.52 -1.94
CA LEU A 362 6.49 -16.30 -1.07
C LEU A 362 7.44 -15.34 -0.33
N PRO A 363 7.34 -15.20 1.00
CA PRO A 363 8.50 -14.81 1.76
C PRO A 363 9.48 -15.99 1.66
N SER A 364 10.51 -15.87 0.82
CA SER A 364 11.59 -16.84 0.87
C SER A 364 12.32 -16.65 2.22
N ASP A 365 12.66 -17.76 2.87
CA ASP A 365 13.46 -17.77 4.11
C ASP A 365 14.87 -17.17 3.89
N GLU A 366 15.28 -16.98 2.64
CA GLU A 366 16.61 -16.53 2.21
C GLU A 366 16.61 -15.10 1.62
N VAL A 367 15.55 -14.69 0.91
CA VAL A 367 15.44 -13.38 0.25
C VAL A 367 13.98 -12.92 0.24
N PHE A 368 13.70 -11.77 0.87
CA PHE A 368 12.38 -11.14 0.80
C PHE A 368 12.19 -10.48 -0.58
N THR A 369 11.77 -11.27 -1.58
CA THR A 369 11.45 -10.72 -2.90
C THR A 369 10.09 -10.02 -2.77
N ARG A 370 10.04 -8.70 -3.00
CA ARG A 370 8.78 -7.91 -2.93
C ARG A 370 7.94 -8.13 -4.20
N ASP A 371 7.74 -9.38 -4.58
CA ASP A 371 7.04 -9.79 -5.80
C ASP A 371 6.24 -11.08 -5.61
N TRP A 372 5.26 -11.24 -6.49
CA TRP A 372 4.49 -12.46 -6.64
C TRP A 372 5.24 -13.41 -7.57
N GLN A 373 5.42 -14.66 -7.15
CA GLN A 373 6.20 -15.67 -7.85
C GLN A 373 5.33 -16.79 -8.41
N GLY A 374 5.63 -17.19 -9.65
CA GLY A 374 4.98 -18.27 -10.37
C GLY A 374 5.96 -19.40 -10.69
N GLU A 375 5.60 -20.23 -11.67
CA GLU A 375 6.49 -21.24 -12.21
C GLU A 375 7.73 -20.59 -12.83
N GLY A 376 8.89 -21.22 -12.65
CA GLY A 376 10.18 -20.74 -13.13
C GLY A 376 10.49 -19.28 -12.73
N ALA A 377 10.69 -18.43 -13.73
CA ALA A 377 11.08 -17.03 -13.64
C ALA A 377 9.90 -16.04 -13.64
N VAL A 378 8.64 -16.51 -13.64
CA VAL A 378 7.48 -15.61 -13.65
C VAL A 378 7.42 -14.79 -12.35
N ARG A 379 7.47 -13.45 -12.47
CA ARG A 379 7.41 -12.53 -11.33
C ARG A 379 6.51 -11.33 -11.59
N ILE A 380 5.78 -10.86 -10.58
CA ILE A 380 5.07 -9.56 -10.62
C ILE A 380 5.41 -8.71 -9.40
N GLY A 381 6.16 -7.62 -9.62
CA GLY A 381 6.50 -6.65 -8.58
C GLY A 381 5.53 -5.47 -8.53
N ASN A 382 5.89 -4.38 -7.85
CA ASN A 382 5.00 -3.22 -7.70
C ASN A 382 4.70 -2.51 -9.03
N ASN A 383 5.72 -2.29 -9.87
CA ASN A 383 5.62 -1.58 -11.15
C ASN A 383 6.18 -2.37 -12.34
N TYR A 384 6.31 -3.69 -12.21
CA TYR A 384 6.87 -4.53 -13.26
C TYR A 384 6.30 -5.95 -13.30
N GLN A 385 6.50 -6.61 -14.44
CA GLN A 385 6.17 -8.02 -14.69
C GLN A 385 7.33 -8.68 -15.45
N ILE A 386 7.69 -9.90 -15.05
CA ILE A 386 8.67 -10.77 -15.72
C ILE A 386 7.92 -12.02 -16.17
N PRO A 387 7.71 -12.20 -17.48
CA PRO A 387 7.17 -13.44 -18.03
C PRO A 387 8.26 -14.46 -18.34
N GLU A 388 7.86 -15.69 -18.65
CA GLU A 388 8.73 -16.75 -19.15
C GLU A 388 8.14 -17.40 -20.42
N VAL A 389 8.96 -18.11 -21.20
CA VAL A 389 8.52 -18.80 -22.41
C VAL A 389 7.42 -19.81 -22.07
N GLY A 390 6.23 -19.58 -22.60
CA GLY A 390 5.05 -20.41 -22.32
C GLY A 390 4.20 -19.94 -21.14
N HIS A 391 4.72 -18.98 -20.35
CA HIS A 391 4.10 -18.50 -19.11
C HIS A 391 3.97 -16.97 -19.09
N GLN A 392 2.73 -16.49 -19.11
CA GLN A 392 2.42 -15.06 -19.10
C GLN A 392 2.28 -14.55 -17.67
N ALA A 393 2.90 -13.43 -17.35
CA ALA A 393 2.70 -12.72 -16.10
C ALA A 393 1.50 -11.77 -16.26
N VAL A 394 0.44 -11.96 -15.49
CA VAL A 394 -0.81 -11.20 -15.60
C VAL A 394 -1.09 -10.44 -14.30
N ARG A 395 -1.07 -9.11 -14.38
CA ARG A 395 -1.63 -8.25 -13.34
C ARG A 395 -3.07 -7.95 -13.71
N GLN A 396 -4.01 -8.34 -12.86
CA GLN A 396 -5.43 -8.18 -13.13
C GLN A 396 -6.04 -7.17 -12.16
N TRP A 397 -6.71 -6.16 -12.70
CA TRP A 397 -7.60 -5.29 -11.94
C TRP A 397 -9.03 -5.80 -12.05
N VAL A 398 -9.78 -5.75 -10.95
CA VAL A 398 -11.21 -6.12 -10.94
C VAL A 398 -12.03 -4.92 -10.54
N ALA A 399 -12.99 -4.55 -11.39
CA ALA A 399 -13.84 -3.39 -11.17
C ALA A 399 -14.69 -3.56 -9.90
N PRO A 400 -14.59 -2.67 -8.90
CA PRO A 400 -15.38 -2.79 -7.67
C PRO A 400 -16.86 -2.44 -7.86
N HIS A 401 -17.20 -1.74 -8.94
CA HIS A 401 -18.57 -1.43 -9.35
C HIS A 401 -18.63 -1.13 -10.84
N GLY A 402 -19.81 -0.83 -11.37
CA GLY A 402 -19.97 -0.41 -12.76
C GLY A 402 -19.55 1.04 -13.01
N GLY A 403 -19.37 1.38 -14.28
CA GLY A 403 -19.18 2.76 -14.74
C GLY A 403 -18.15 2.90 -15.85
N THR A 404 -17.76 4.14 -16.13
CA THR A 404 -16.79 4.45 -17.17
C THR A 404 -15.43 4.74 -16.57
N VAL A 405 -14.42 3.95 -16.91
CA VAL A 405 -13.03 4.14 -16.46
C VAL A 405 -12.12 4.65 -17.57
N ARG A 406 -11.17 5.50 -17.22
CA ARG A 406 -10.01 5.86 -18.03
C ARG A 406 -8.83 5.00 -17.59
N ILE A 407 -8.13 4.37 -18.53
CA ILE A 407 -6.99 3.48 -18.28
C ILE A 407 -5.77 4.07 -18.97
N GLU A 408 -4.85 4.61 -18.19
CA GLU A 408 -3.63 5.27 -18.65
C GLU A 408 -2.39 4.54 -18.14
N GLY A 409 -1.32 4.54 -18.93
CA GLY A 409 -0.09 3.87 -18.53
C GLY A 409 1.00 3.99 -19.58
N GLU A 410 2.22 3.86 -19.10
CA GLU A 410 3.45 3.86 -19.89
C GLU A 410 4.18 2.53 -19.70
N VAL A 411 4.67 1.98 -20.81
CA VAL A 411 5.32 0.69 -20.87
C VAL A 411 6.74 0.85 -21.36
N THR A 412 7.69 0.30 -20.60
CA THR A 412 9.10 0.15 -21.00
C THR A 412 9.50 -1.33 -20.96
N HIS A 413 10.26 -1.76 -21.96
CA HIS A 413 10.76 -3.12 -22.08
C HIS A 413 12.26 -3.20 -21.80
N ASP A 414 12.68 -4.14 -20.97
CA ASP A 414 14.08 -4.32 -20.57
C ASP A 414 14.50 -5.81 -20.58
N PRO A 415 15.34 -6.26 -21.55
CA PRO A 415 15.82 -5.50 -22.69
C PRO A 415 14.70 -5.25 -23.73
N PRO A 416 14.84 -4.21 -24.57
CA PRO A 416 13.92 -3.99 -25.68
C PRO A 416 13.81 -5.20 -26.61
N GLY A 417 12.59 -5.53 -27.05
CA GLY A 417 12.32 -6.60 -28.03
C GLY A 417 12.29 -8.02 -27.47
N GLY A 418 12.54 -8.23 -26.16
CA GLY A 418 12.41 -9.54 -25.51
C GLY A 418 11.00 -9.88 -25.02
N THR A 419 10.15 -8.88 -24.80
CA THR A 419 8.83 -9.02 -24.18
C THR A 419 7.76 -8.24 -24.94
N SER A 420 6.50 -8.54 -24.65
CA SER A 420 5.31 -7.86 -25.15
C SER A 420 4.40 -7.47 -23.99
N ALA A 421 3.58 -6.44 -24.20
CA ALA A 421 2.59 -5.96 -23.25
C ALA A 421 1.23 -5.82 -23.94
N ARG A 422 0.16 -6.30 -23.30
CA ARG A 422 -1.20 -6.24 -23.83
C ARG A 422 -2.19 -5.89 -22.74
N LEU A 423 -3.19 -5.09 -23.08
CA LEU A 423 -4.31 -4.76 -22.21
C LEU A 423 -5.57 -5.46 -22.71
N LEU A 424 -6.18 -6.29 -21.86
CA LEU A 424 -7.37 -7.07 -22.21
C LEU A 424 -8.54 -6.78 -21.28
N LYS A 425 -9.74 -6.85 -21.84
CA LYS A 425 -11.01 -6.91 -21.12
C LYS A 425 -11.66 -8.25 -21.43
N GLY A 426 -11.53 -9.22 -20.52
CA GLY A 426 -11.87 -10.61 -20.82
C GLY A 426 -11.02 -11.16 -21.98
N LYS A 427 -11.67 -11.47 -23.11
CA LYS A 427 -10.99 -11.93 -24.35
C LYS A 427 -10.74 -10.81 -25.36
N GLU A 428 -11.33 -9.63 -25.15
CA GLU A 428 -11.17 -8.49 -26.03
C GLU A 428 -9.83 -7.80 -25.75
N GLU A 429 -9.05 -7.58 -26.79
CA GLU A 429 -7.78 -6.85 -26.70
C GLU A 429 -8.04 -5.36 -26.90
N LEU A 430 -7.85 -4.58 -25.83
CA LEU A 430 -8.09 -3.13 -25.81
C LEU A 430 -6.88 -2.34 -26.33
N TRP A 431 -5.68 -2.87 -26.11
CA TRP A 431 -4.43 -2.24 -26.54
C TRP A 431 -3.35 -3.29 -26.80
N PRO A 432 -2.95 -3.49 -28.08
CA PRO A 432 -1.79 -4.28 -28.45
C PRO A 432 -0.53 -3.43 -28.61
N THR A 433 0.65 -3.98 -28.28
CA THR A 433 1.91 -3.55 -28.91
C THR A 433 2.16 -4.39 -30.16
N GLY A 434 2.30 -3.73 -31.31
CA GLY A 434 2.61 -4.38 -32.59
C GLY A 434 3.82 -5.31 -32.51
N SER A 435 3.67 -6.47 -33.15
CA SER A 435 4.66 -7.53 -33.28
C SER A 435 6.01 -7.02 -33.82
N GLY A 436 7.03 -6.99 -32.95
CA GLY A 436 8.43 -6.87 -33.34
C GLY A 436 8.92 -5.44 -33.61
N SER A 437 10.02 -5.09 -32.95
CA SER A 437 10.90 -3.93 -33.20
C SER A 437 10.39 -2.54 -32.79
N SER A 438 10.89 -2.07 -31.65
CA SER A 438 11.92 -1.02 -31.54
C SER A 438 11.78 -0.30 -30.20
N ALA A 439 12.91 -0.20 -29.50
CA ALA A 439 13.24 0.49 -28.25
C ALA A 439 12.51 1.82 -27.92
N GLY A 440 11.18 1.79 -27.80
CA GLY A 440 10.35 2.98 -27.60
C GLY A 440 9.39 2.81 -26.43
N LEU A 441 9.31 3.89 -25.64
CA LEU A 441 8.25 4.16 -24.69
C LEU A 441 6.89 3.98 -25.37
N ALA A 442 6.04 3.08 -24.87
CA ALA A 442 4.68 2.89 -25.40
C ALA A 442 3.66 3.40 -24.39
N ARG A 443 2.66 4.17 -24.83
CA ARG A 443 1.63 4.76 -23.95
C ARG A 443 0.23 4.33 -24.41
N HIS A 444 -0.64 4.03 -23.45
CA HIS A 444 -2.07 3.88 -23.67
C HIS A 444 -2.85 4.88 -22.82
N ASP A 445 -4.00 5.30 -23.33
CA ASP A 445 -4.95 6.18 -22.65
C ASP A 445 -6.34 5.93 -23.24
N LEU A 446 -7.08 5.01 -22.62
CA LEU A 446 -8.35 4.51 -23.12
C LEU A 446 -9.49 4.87 -22.19
N LYS A 447 -10.70 5.03 -22.73
CA LYS A 447 -11.93 5.17 -21.94
C LYS A 447 -12.87 4.02 -22.27
N ILE A 448 -13.23 3.22 -21.26
CA ILE A 448 -14.06 2.03 -21.43
C ILE A 448 -15.17 1.98 -20.38
N GLU A 449 -16.27 1.31 -20.71
CA GLU A 449 -17.27 0.89 -19.72
C GLU A 449 -16.80 -0.38 -19.01
N VAL A 450 -17.07 -0.49 -17.73
CA VAL A 450 -16.85 -1.69 -16.92
C VAL A 450 -18.11 -2.02 -16.10
N ALA A 451 -18.42 -3.30 -15.96
CA ALA A 451 -19.40 -3.79 -15.00
C ALA A 451 -18.73 -4.13 -13.66
N GLN A 452 -19.51 -4.20 -12.58
CA GLN A 452 -19.00 -4.69 -11.30
C GLN A 452 -18.44 -6.11 -11.42
N GLY A 453 -17.24 -6.35 -10.91
CA GLY A 453 -16.52 -7.62 -11.02
C GLY A 453 -15.83 -7.85 -12.37
N GLU A 454 -15.94 -6.91 -13.31
CA GLU A 454 -15.30 -7.02 -14.62
C GLU A 454 -13.77 -6.94 -14.48
N ARG A 455 -13.07 -7.76 -15.27
CA ARG A 455 -11.63 -7.96 -15.17
C ARG A 455 -10.90 -7.27 -16.30
N ILE A 456 -9.88 -6.50 -15.93
CA ILE A 456 -8.94 -5.86 -16.84
C ILE A 456 -7.56 -6.47 -16.61
N ASP A 457 -7.02 -7.13 -17.62
CA ASP A 457 -5.74 -7.83 -17.55
C ASP A 457 -4.63 -7.02 -18.22
N PHE A 458 -3.58 -6.74 -17.47
CA PHE A 458 -2.32 -6.22 -17.94
C PHE A 458 -1.37 -7.40 -18.11
N VAL A 459 -1.17 -7.85 -19.35
CA VAL A 459 -0.48 -9.08 -19.67
C VAL A 459 0.92 -8.79 -20.20
N ALA A 460 1.93 -9.33 -19.52
CA ALA A 460 3.30 -9.40 -20.03
C ALA A 460 3.59 -10.83 -20.52
N ALA A 461 4.20 -10.94 -21.70
CA ALA A 461 4.59 -12.24 -22.28
C ALA A 461 5.94 -12.14 -22.98
N THR A 462 6.71 -13.24 -23.01
CA THR A 462 7.96 -13.32 -23.79
C THR A 462 7.65 -13.35 -25.28
N LEU A 463 8.41 -12.60 -26.08
CA LEU A 463 8.49 -12.81 -27.51
C LEU A 463 9.34 -14.07 -27.80
N LYS A 464 9.25 -14.64 -29.00
CA LYS A 464 9.91 -15.93 -29.32
C LYS A 464 11.42 -15.87 -29.00
N ASN A 465 11.89 -16.73 -28.09
CA ASN A 465 13.26 -16.79 -27.56
C ASN A 465 13.71 -15.53 -26.77
N GLY A 466 12.80 -14.67 -26.37
CA GLY A 466 13.07 -13.47 -25.59
C GLY A 466 13.01 -13.72 -24.09
N THR A 467 13.81 -12.97 -23.34
CA THR A 467 13.75 -12.84 -21.88
C THR A 467 13.66 -11.36 -21.55
N GLY A 468 13.19 -11.03 -20.35
CA GLY A 468 13.20 -9.64 -19.88
C GLY A 468 12.03 -9.28 -18.99
N LYS A 469 11.95 -7.99 -18.71
CA LYS A 469 11.04 -7.35 -17.80
C LYS A 469 10.21 -6.31 -18.56
N VAL A 470 8.94 -6.22 -18.20
CA VAL A 470 8.05 -5.14 -18.61
C VAL A 470 7.87 -4.22 -17.41
N ILE A 471 8.31 -2.96 -17.51
CA ILE A 471 8.05 -1.92 -16.53
C ILE A 471 6.73 -1.25 -16.94
N TRP A 472 5.72 -1.36 -16.08
CA TRP A 472 4.37 -0.92 -16.37
C TRP A 472 3.64 -0.56 -15.05
N ASP A 473 3.34 0.71 -14.86
CA ASP A 473 2.59 1.23 -13.71
C ASP A 473 1.28 1.91 -14.15
N PRO A 474 0.28 1.14 -14.61
CA PRO A 474 -0.96 1.70 -15.10
C PRO A 474 -1.80 2.34 -13.98
N VAL A 475 -2.63 3.29 -14.36
CA VAL A 475 -3.63 3.95 -13.52
C VAL A 475 -5.01 3.79 -14.15
N ILE A 476 -5.95 3.30 -13.36
CA ILE A 476 -7.36 3.21 -13.74
C ILE A 476 -8.12 4.24 -12.93
N THR A 477 -8.84 5.16 -13.58
CA THR A 477 -9.63 6.20 -12.91
C THR A 477 -11.07 6.15 -13.35
N TYR A 478 -12.02 6.06 -12.43
CA TYR A 478 -13.43 6.25 -12.76
C TYR A 478 -13.68 7.70 -13.18
N THR A 479 -14.20 7.86 -14.39
CA THR A 479 -14.69 9.14 -14.92
C THR A 479 -16.20 9.28 -14.75
N ARG A 480 -16.88 8.17 -14.47
CA ARG A 480 -18.29 8.08 -14.06
C ARG A 480 -18.45 6.78 -13.27
N SER A 481 -18.80 6.86 -11.98
CA SER A 481 -19.10 5.68 -11.16
C SER A 481 -20.60 5.40 -11.16
N GLU A 482 -20.98 4.13 -11.29
CA GLU A 482 -22.32 3.66 -11.01
C GLU A 482 -22.36 3.08 -9.59
N ARG A 483 -23.52 3.15 -8.93
CA ARG A 483 -23.61 2.64 -7.55
C ARG A 483 -23.31 1.14 -7.53
N PRO A 484 -22.45 0.66 -6.62
CA PRO A 484 -22.26 -0.77 -6.41
C PRO A 484 -23.61 -1.43 -6.18
N VAL A 485 -23.92 -2.47 -6.94
CA VAL A 485 -25.10 -3.29 -6.70
C VAL A 485 -24.63 -4.46 -5.84
N PHE A 486 -25.22 -4.61 -4.65
CA PHE A 486 -24.96 -5.81 -3.86
C PHE A 486 -25.51 -7.01 -4.62
N CYS A 487 -24.60 -7.80 -5.20
CA CYS A 487 -24.90 -9.09 -5.79
C CYS A 487 -24.40 -10.16 -4.80
N PRO A 488 -25.29 -10.96 -4.18
CA PRO A 488 -24.86 -12.10 -3.40
C PRO A 488 -23.97 -13.00 -4.28
N ASN A 489 -22.83 -13.43 -3.75
CA ASN A 489 -22.05 -14.48 -4.41
C ASN A 489 -22.95 -15.71 -4.61
N PRO A 490 -23.00 -16.27 -5.83
CA PRO A 490 -23.80 -17.46 -6.09
C PRO A 490 -23.28 -18.63 -5.26
N PRO A 491 -24.11 -19.67 -5.04
CA PRO A 491 -23.62 -20.92 -4.48
C PRO A 491 -22.46 -21.50 -5.29
N SER A 492 -21.37 -21.85 -4.62
CA SER A 492 -20.20 -22.50 -5.21
C SER A 492 -19.44 -23.33 -4.18
N ASP A 493 -18.68 -24.31 -4.67
CA ASP A 493 -17.75 -25.10 -3.88
C ASP A 493 -16.38 -24.40 -3.70
N GLU A 494 -16.30 -23.11 -4.06
CA GLU A 494 -15.06 -22.33 -3.92
C GLU A 494 -14.85 -21.89 -2.47
N ASN A 495 -13.66 -22.13 -1.92
CA ASN A 495 -13.27 -21.58 -0.64
C ASN A 495 -13.10 -20.05 -0.77
N LEU A 496 -14.03 -19.31 -0.18
CA LEU A 496 -14.08 -17.85 -0.17
C LEU A 496 -12.94 -17.21 0.65
N ALA A 497 -12.36 -17.95 1.58
CA ALA A 497 -11.20 -17.52 2.37
C ALA A 497 -9.87 -17.75 1.63
N LEU A 498 -9.84 -18.57 0.57
CA LEU A 498 -8.61 -18.97 -0.11
C LEU A 498 -7.82 -17.77 -0.65
N GLY A 499 -6.59 -17.60 -0.14
CA GLY A 499 -5.66 -16.53 -0.49
C GLY A 499 -6.04 -15.15 0.02
N LYS A 500 -7.04 -15.06 0.92
CA LYS A 500 -7.50 -13.79 1.50
C LYS A 500 -6.54 -13.28 2.55
N TYR A 501 -6.66 -11.98 2.89
CA TYR A 501 -5.89 -11.43 4.00
C TYR A 501 -6.34 -12.07 5.30
N ALA A 502 -5.41 -12.75 5.97
CA ALA A 502 -5.60 -13.27 7.31
C ALA A 502 -4.64 -12.58 8.29
N ARG A 503 -5.14 -12.31 9.51
CA ARG A 503 -4.34 -11.78 10.62
C ARG A 503 -4.81 -12.35 11.94
N SER A 504 -3.93 -12.36 12.94
CA SER A 504 -4.29 -12.71 14.31
C SER A 504 -4.42 -11.50 15.23
N LYS A 505 -4.81 -11.72 16.50
CA LYS A 505 -4.90 -10.66 17.52
C LYS A 505 -3.61 -9.89 17.67
N MET A 506 -2.49 -10.59 17.52
CA MET A 506 -1.18 -9.98 17.50
C MET A 506 -0.68 -9.80 16.07
N LEU A 507 -0.26 -8.58 15.76
CA LEU A 507 0.32 -8.24 14.48
C LEU A 507 1.81 -8.70 14.35
N SER A 508 2.07 -10.01 14.45
CA SER A 508 3.39 -10.61 14.24
C SER A 508 3.43 -11.49 12.99
N PHE A 509 4.38 -11.21 12.09
CA PHE A 509 4.67 -12.06 10.92
C PHE A 509 5.10 -13.48 11.31
N ALA A 510 5.77 -13.63 12.45
CA ALA A 510 6.36 -14.90 12.88
C ALA A 510 5.33 -16.03 13.03
N ALA A 511 4.06 -15.68 13.26
CA ALA A 511 3.01 -16.68 13.39
C ALA A 511 2.40 -17.11 12.05
N GLN A 512 2.65 -16.38 10.95
CA GLN A 512 2.22 -16.74 9.58
C GLN A 512 0.69 -17.03 9.44
N PRO A 513 -0.22 -16.12 9.84
CA PRO A 513 -1.66 -16.36 9.81
C PRO A 513 -2.24 -16.64 8.41
N PHE A 514 -1.53 -16.25 7.34
CA PHE A 514 -1.90 -16.55 5.96
C PHE A 514 -1.83 -18.03 5.61
N GLN A 515 -1.07 -18.83 6.36
CA GLN A 515 -1.02 -20.28 6.17
C GLN A 515 -2.35 -20.95 6.50
N ALA A 516 -3.18 -20.34 7.34
CA ALA A 516 -4.51 -20.87 7.62
C ALA A 516 -5.52 -20.62 6.50
N VAL A 517 -5.13 -20.00 5.38
CA VAL A 517 -6.04 -19.68 4.27
C VAL A 517 -5.36 -19.85 2.90
N ASP A 518 -4.22 -20.56 2.83
CA ASP A 518 -3.43 -20.68 1.59
C ASP A 518 -3.84 -21.88 0.71
N GLY A 519 -4.67 -22.78 1.23
CA GLY A 519 -5.13 -24.01 0.58
C GLY A 519 -4.16 -25.18 0.74
N ASP A 520 -3.09 -25.04 1.51
CA ASP A 520 -2.06 -26.05 1.74
C ASP A 520 -2.09 -26.56 3.18
N VAL A 521 -2.79 -27.69 3.40
CA VAL A 521 -2.88 -28.36 4.71
C VAL A 521 -1.55 -28.82 5.32
N ARG A 522 -0.41 -28.62 4.64
CA ARG A 522 0.94 -28.90 5.17
C ARG A 522 1.54 -27.69 5.89
N THR A 523 1.02 -26.49 5.66
CA THR A 523 1.41 -25.26 6.37
C THR A 523 0.41 -25.01 7.51
N ALA A 524 0.76 -24.18 8.50
CA ALA A 524 -0.14 -23.96 9.63
C ALA A 524 0.12 -22.66 10.40
N PHE A 525 -0.94 -21.87 10.62
CA PHE A 525 -0.92 -20.81 11.60
C PHE A 525 -0.85 -21.40 13.02
N SER A 526 0.27 -21.19 13.71
CA SER A 526 0.48 -21.70 15.07
C SER A 526 0.87 -20.62 16.06
N ILE A 527 0.34 -20.72 17.28
CA ILE A 527 0.77 -19.96 18.45
C ILE A 527 1.26 -20.96 19.50
N TYR A 528 2.52 -20.83 19.89
CA TYR A 528 3.22 -21.77 20.75
C TYR A 528 3.01 -21.44 22.24
N PRO A 529 3.16 -22.44 23.15
CA PRO A 529 2.97 -22.20 24.59
C PRO A 529 3.90 -21.13 25.18
N ASP A 530 5.12 -21.05 24.67
CA ASP A 530 6.20 -20.17 25.12
C ASP A 530 6.21 -18.79 24.45
N ASP A 531 5.29 -18.54 23.51
CA ASP A 531 5.11 -17.23 22.92
C ASP A 531 4.72 -16.21 24.00
N ARG A 532 5.65 -15.29 24.29
CA ARG A 532 5.53 -14.30 25.37
C ARG A 532 4.59 -13.14 25.05
N ILE A 533 4.01 -13.13 23.86
CA ILE A 533 3.39 -11.93 23.29
C ILE A 533 1.86 -12.04 23.23
N VAL A 534 1.31 -13.23 23.41
CA VAL A 534 -0.13 -13.49 23.52
C VAL A 534 -0.45 -13.94 24.94
N SER A 535 -1.39 -13.27 25.61
CA SER A 535 -2.00 -13.71 26.87
C SER A 535 -3.52 -13.61 26.76
N GLY A 536 -4.21 -14.58 27.36
CA GLY A 536 -5.68 -14.65 27.32
C GLY A 536 -6.22 -15.23 26.01
N ASP A 537 -7.29 -14.63 25.50
CA ASP A 537 -7.95 -14.98 24.24
C ASP A 537 -7.14 -14.56 23.00
N ASP A 538 -7.39 -15.21 21.87
CA ASP A 538 -6.82 -14.88 20.55
C ASP A 538 -7.89 -15.03 19.46
N TRP A 539 -7.55 -14.73 18.22
CA TRP A 539 -8.41 -14.94 17.06
C TRP A 539 -7.63 -15.00 15.76
N LEU A 540 -8.19 -15.67 14.75
CA LEU A 540 -7.79 -15.59 13.33
C LEU A 540 -8.89 -14.86 12.56
N GLN A 541 -8.60 -13.69 12.03
CA GLN A 541 -9.52 -12.89 11.20
C GLN A 541 -9.13 -12.99 9.73
N VAL A 542 -10.14 -13.08 8.87
CA VAL A 542 -10.04 -13.01 7.40
C VAL A 542 -10.81 -11.79 6.87
N ASP A 543 -10.21 -10.99 5.99
CA ASP A 543 -10.89 -9.96 5.17
C ASP A 543 -11.25 -10.57 3.81
N LEU A 544 -12.54 -10.68 3.50
CA LEU A 544 -13.05 -11.25 2.25
C LEU A 544 -12.97 -10.29 1.06
N ASP A 545 -12.35 -9.12 1.24
CA ASP A 545 -12.23 -7.96 0.32
C ASP A 545 -13.53 -7.16 0.14
N GLN A 546 -14.67 -7.86 0.13
CA GLN A 546 -16.01 -7.28 -0.01
C GLN A 546 -17.02 -8.08 0.82
N PRO A 547 -18.22 -7.55 1.10
CA PRO A 547 -19.27 -8.32 1.73
C PRO A 547 -19.64 -9.55 0.89
N LEU A 548 -19.43 -10.75 1.44
CA LEU A 548 -19.83 -12.03 0.85
C LEU A 548 -20.83 -12.73 1.77
N THR A 549 -21.69 -13.55 1.17
CA THR A 549 -22.62 -14.44 1.86
C THR A 549 -21.95 -15.80 2.09
N VAL A 550 -22.00 -16.27 3.33
CA VAL A 550 -21.41 -17.52 3.81
C VAL A 550 -22.48 -18.34 4.53
N ASP A 551 -22.52 -19.65 4.33
CA ASP A 551 -23.42 -20.58 5.04
C ASP A 551 -22.75 -21.88 5.51
N ARG A 552 -21.46 -22.06 5.21
CA ARG A 552 -20.66 -23.18 5.67
C ARG A 552 -19.23 -22.74 5.95
N TYR A 553 -18.62 -23.32 6.98
CA TYR A 553 -17.21 -23.14 7.28
C TYR A 553 -16.54 -24.46 7.64
N VAL A 554 -15.23 -24.51 7.44
CA VAL A 554 -14.38 -25.65 7.78
C VAL A 554 -13.17 -25.14 8.53
N VAL A 555 -12.79 -25.84 9.60
CA VAL A 555 -11.53 -25.64 10.31
C VAL A 555 -10.75 -26.96 10.28
N VAL A 556 -9.55 -26.93 9.71
CA VAL A 556 -8.60 -28.04 9.71
C VAL A 556 -7.50 -27.76 10.74
N SER A 557 -7.34 -28.69 11.67
CA SER A 557 -6.38 -28.63 12.77
C SER A 557 -5.90 -30.05 13.15
N ALA A 558 -4.79 -30.47 12.56
CA ALA A 558 -4.07 -31.72 12.81
C ALA A 558 -2.63 -31.43 13.31
N PRO A 559 -2.45 -30.81 14.49
CA PRO A 559 -1.11 -30.55 15.02
C PRO A 559 -0.40 -31.83 15.45
N ALA A 560 0.94 -31.81 15.46
CA ALA A 560 1.75 -32.89 16.02
C ALA A 560 1.49 -33.11 17.53
N VAL A 561 1.11 -32.05 18.25
CA VAL A 561 0.71 -32.11 19.66
C VAL A 561 -0.81 -31.92 19.74
N GLU A 562 -1.55 -32.97 20.09
CA GLU A 562 -3.03 -32.97 20.08
C GLU A 562 -3.63 -31.81 20.91
N GLY A 563 -2.99 -31.43 22.02
CA GLY A 563 -3.41 -30.34 22.89
C GLY A 563 -3.38 -28.94 22.25
N TRP A 564 -2.78 -28.78 21.08
CA TRP A 564 -2.78 -27.52 20.32
C TRP A 564 -3.95 -27.46 19.33
N ARG A 565 -4.80 -28.48 19.27
CA ARG A 565 -6.02 -28.41 18.47
C ARG A 565 -7.04 -27.52 19.17
N PRO A 566 -7.62 -26.49 18.53
CA PRO A 566 -8.69 -25.71 19.12
C PRO A 566 -9.91 -26.57 19.47
N ALA A 567 -10.07 -26.89 20.76
CA ALA A 567 -11.24 -27.61 21.26
C ALA A 567 -12.46 -26.70 21.42
N THR A 568 -12.23 -25.39 21.59
CA THR A 568 -13.28 -24.38 21.73
C THR A 568 -12.98 -23.18 20.85
N PHE A 569 -13.97 -22.71 20.10
CA PHE A 569 -13.88 -21.50 19.28
C PHE A 569 -15.27 -20.99 18.90
N THR A 570 -15.33 -19.73 18.48
CA THR A 570 -16.58 -19.07 18.04
C THR A 570 -16.36 -18.49 16.65
N LEU A 571 -17.21 -18.83 15.68
CA LEU A 571 -17.25 -18.16 14.39
C LEU A 571 -17.95 -16.81 14.59
N GLN A 572 -17.28 -15.73 14.21
CA GLN A 572 -17.83 -14.38 14.33
C GLN A 572 -17.76 -13.65 12.99
N LYS A 573 -18.71 -12.75 12.78
CA LYS A 573 -18.82 -11.91 11.58
C LYS A 573 -18.74 -10.42 11.91
N SER A 574 -18.31 -9.63 10.94
CA SER A 574 -18.23 -8.18 11.04
C SER A 574 -18.24 -7.51 9.66
N ASP A 575 -18.86 -6.34 9.56
CA ASP A 575 -18.84 -5.52 8.34
C ASP A 575 -17.67 -4.51 8.35
N ASP A 576 -17.20 -4.11 9.54
CA ASP A 576 -16.18 -3.09 9.76
C ASP A 576 -14.82 -3.65 10.24
N GLY A 577 -14.79 -4.90 10.70
CA GLY A 577 -13.62 -5.57 11.28
C GLY A 577 -13.38 -5.23 12.75
N PHE A 578 -14.27 -4.46 13.39
CA PHE A 578 -14.16 -3.97 14.76
C PHE A 578 -15.32 -4.45 15.64
N THR A 579 -16.54 -4.41 15.11
CA THR A 579 -17.76 -4.83 15.78
C THR A 579 -18.10 -6.26 15.35
N TRP A 580 -18.10 -7.19 16.31
CA TRP A 580 -18.22 -8.62 16.02
C TRP A 580 -19.52 -9.19 16.57
N THR A 581 -20.18 -10.03 15.76
CA THR A 581 -21.37 -10.78 16.14
C THR A 581 -21.10 -12.27 16.02
N ASP A 582 -21.49 -13.05 17.04
CA ASP A 582 -21.40 -14.51 17.03
C ASP A 582 -22.34 -15.12 15.97
N VAL A 583 -21.82 -16.08 15.21
CA VAL A 583 -22.57 -16.85 14.20
C VAL A 583 -22.76 -18.29 14.65
N ASP A 584 -21.68 -18.94 15.09
CA ASP A 584 -21.69 -20.32 15.59
C ASP A 584 -20.66 -20.46 16.72
N LYS A 585 -20.91 -21.39 17.63
CA LYS A 585 -20.04 -21.65 18.77
C LYS A 585 -19.78 -23.15 18.92
N VAL A 586 -18.50 -23.50 18.94
CA VAL A 586 -18.02 -24.86 19.16
C VAL A 586 -17.39 -24.93 20.54
N THR A 587 -17.96 -25.74 21.42
CA THR A 587 -17.53 -25.89 22.83
C THR A 587 -16.79 -27.20 23.10
N VAL A 588 -16.86 -28.17 22.17
CA VAL A 588 -16.09 -29.40 22.21
C VAL A 588 -15.81 -29.85 20.77
N ASN A 589 -14.58 -29.64 20.29
CA ASN A 589 -14.08 -30.22 19.05
C ASN A 589 -12.89 -31.15 19.32
N ARG A 590 -12.98 -32.40 18.84
CA ARG A 590 -11.85 -33.35 18.85
C ARG A 590 -11.45 -33.84 17.47
N LYS A 591 -12.11 -33.34 16.41
CA LYS A 591 -11.85 -33.75 15.03
C LYS A 591 -10.78 -32.86 14.41
N GLU A 592 -9.91 -33.49 13.63
CA GLU A 592 -8.92 -32.77 12.81
C GLU A 592 -9.59 -31.87 11.78
N ARG A 593 -10.69 -32.33 11.19
CA ARG A 593 -11.53 -31.53 10.30
C ARG A 593 -12.89 -31.28 10.94
N CYS A 594 -13.14 -30.03 11.32
CA CYS A 594 -14.42 -29.58 11.84
C CYS A 594 -15.17 -28.82 10.75
N GLU A 595 -16.24 -29.40 10.23
CA GLU A 595 -17.09 -28.79 9.21
C GLU A 595 -18.50 -28.55 9.76
N ARG A 596 -19.04 -27.36 9.47
CA ARG A 596 -20.28 -26.87 10.07
C ARG A 596 -21.08 -26.06 9.05
N LYS A 597 -22.38 -26.36 8.96
CA LYS A 597 -23.36 -25.49 8.30
C LYS A 597 -23.96 -24.53 9.31
N VAL A 598 -24.17 -23.29 8.90
CA VAL A 598 -24.68 -22.20 9.72
C VAL A 598 -25.78 -21.44 8.97
N PRO A 599 -26.67 -20.71 9.65
CA PRO A 599 -27.58 -19.80 8.98
C PRO A 599 -26.79 -18.83 8.07
N ALA A 600 -27.25 -18.66 6.84
CA ALA A 600 -26.56 -17.81 5.88
C ALA A 600 -26.41 -16.38 6.43
N PHE A 601 -25.20 -15.85 6.37
CA PHE A 601 -24.90 -14.50 6.82
C PHE A 601 -24.03 -13.77 5.79
N THR A 602 -24.23 -12.46 5.69
CA THR A 602 -23.35 -11.58 4.91
C THR A 602 -22.37 -10.90 5.85
N ALA A 603 -21.09 -10.82 5.43
CA ALA A 603 -20.04 -10.06 6.10
C ALA A 603 -18.86 -9.82 5.18
N ARG A 604 -18.09 -8.76 5.43
CA ARG A 604 -16.76 -8.57 4.81
C ARG A 604 -15.67 -9.26 5.63
N TYR A 605 -15.77 -9.21 6.95
CA TYR A 605 -14.79 -9.79 7.86
C TYR A 605 -15.40 -10.98 8.59
N VAL A 606 -14.64 -12.07 8.67
CA VAL A 606 -15.02 -13.28 9.40
C VAL A 606 -13.84 -13.68 10.26
N ARG A 607 -14.06 -14.11 11.50
CA ARG A 607 -12.98 -14.59 12.36
C ARG A 607 -13.35 -15.83 13.15
N LEU A 608 -12.34 -16.66 13.42
CA LEU A 608 -12.36 -17.67 14.47
C LEU A 608 -11.85 -17.02 15.76
N TYR A 609 -12.74 -16.86 16.74
CA TYR A 609 -12.39 -16.39 18.07
C TYR A 609 -12.03 -17.57 18.97
N LEU A 610 -10.85 -17.51 19.58
CA LEU A 610 -10.21 -18.56 20.37
C LEU A 610 -10.14 -18.10 21.84
N PRO A 611 -11.13 -18.44 22.69
CA PRO A 611 -11.22 -17.89 24.04
C PRO A 611 -10.08 -18.33 24.97
N GLN A 612 -9.42 -19.46 24.67
CA GLN A 612 -8.26 -19.93 25.43
C GLN A 612 -6.91 -19.48 24.84
N GLY A 613 -6.94 -18.89 23.63
CA GLY A 613 -5.90 -18.13 22.93
C GLY A 613 -4.50 -18.72 22.72
N LYS A 614 -4.00 -19.64 23.55
CA LYS A 614 -2.77 -20.41 23.30
C LYS A 614 -2.68 -21.66 24.19
N PRO A 615 -1.98 -22.71 23.76
CA PRO A 615 -1.42 -22.90 22.41
C PRO A 615 -2.49 -23.29 21.41
N PHE A 616 -2.28 -22.99 20.13
CA PHE A 616 -3.12 -23.55 19.07
C PHE A 616 -2.42 -23.66 17.71
N THR A 617 -2.98 -24.50 16.83
CA THR A 617 -2.58 -24.65 15.42
C THR A 617 -3.81 -24.74 14.53
N ILE A 618 -3.83 -23.99 13.42
CA ILE A 618 -4.85 -24.03 12.38
C ILE A 618 -4.15 -24.20 11.03
N GLN A 619 -4.36 -25.32 10.36
CA GLN A 619 -3.88 -25.53 8.99
C GLN A 619 -4.77 -24.85 7.96
N GLU A 620 -6.09 -24.95 8.10
CA GLU A 620 -7.01 -24.29 7.16
C GLU A 620 -8.24 -23.74 7.88
N PHE A 621 -8.67 -22.57 7.44
CA PHE A 621 -9.93 -21.94 7.78
C PHE A 621 -10.65 -21.54 6.48
N GLU A 622 -11.62 -22.37 6.12
CA GLU A 622 -12.32 -22.28 4.84
C GLU A 622 -13.73 -21.73 5.04
N LEU A 623 -14.21 -20.93 4.09
CA LEU A 623 -15.54 -20.34 4.09
C LEU A 623 -16.24 -20.63 2.76
N TYR A 624 -17.50 -21.02 2.79
CA TYR A 624 -18.24 -21.44 1.60
C TYR A 624 -19.67 -20.90 1.56
N ARG A 625 -20.23 -20.92 0.35
CA ARG A 625 -21.63 -20.66 0.09
C ARG A 625 -22.20 -21.84 -0.69
N ASP A 626 -22.78 -22.81 -0.01
CA ASP A 626 -23.41 -23.98 -0.65
C ASP A 626 -24.85 -23.70 -1.13
N GLY A 627 -25.44 -22.56 -0.74
CA GLY A 627 -26.83 -22.23 -1.03
C GLY A 627 -27.84 -22.79 -0.03
N GLY A 628 -27.39 -23.25 1.15
CA GLY A 628 -28.18 -24.03 2.09
C GLY A 628 -28.52 -23.30 3.38
N PHE A 629 -29.62 -22.54 3.39
CA PHE A 629 -30.76 -22.65 4.33
C PHE A 629 -31.77 -21.53 4.00
N LEU A 630 -32.51 -21.70 2.92
CA LEU A 630 -33.88 -21.19 2.84
C LEU A 630 -34.73 -22.40 2.45
N GLY A 631 -35.82 -22.63 3.17
CA GLY A 631 -36.79 -23.69 2.89
C GLY A 631 -37.47 -23.52 1.52
N GLY A 632 -36.72 -23.68 0.43
CA GLY A 632 -37.21 -23.64 -0.95
C GLY A 632 -38.17 -24.78 -1.25
N GLY A 633 -38.04 -25.90 -0.54
CA GLY A 633 -39.02 -26.99 -0.56
C GLY A 633 -40.38 -26.60 0.03
N ASP A 634 -40.43 -25.68 1.01
CA ASP A 634 -41.69 -25.25 1.63
C ASP A 634 -42.29 -24.03 0.91
N ILE A 635 -41.46 -23.13 0.37
CA ILE A 635 -41.96 -22.00 -0.44
C ILE A 635 -42.51 -22.46 -1.79
N MET A 636 -41.84 -23.35 -2.51
CA MET A 636 -42.37 -23.89 -3.76
C MET A 636 -43.61 -24.76 -3.50
N ASN A 637 -43.63 -25.59 -2.45
CA ASN A 637 -44.83 -26.35 -2.10
C ASN A 637 -46.00 -25.46 -1.62
N ARG A 638 -45.73 -24.35 -0.92
CA ARG A 638 -46.75 -23.37 -0.52
C ARG A 638 -47.23 -22.52 -1.69
N LEU A 639 -46.34 -22.12 -2.59
CA LEU A 639 -46.70 -21.41 -3.83
C LEU A 639 -47.46 -22.33 -4.78
N GLU A 640 -47.11 -23.60 -4.88
CA GLU A 640 -47.82 -24.58 -5.70
C GLU A 640 -49.18 -24.96 -5.08
N LYS A 641 -49.28 -25.07 -3.74
CA LYS A 641 -50.58 -25.16 -3.03
C LYS A 641 -51.42 -23.90 -3.19
N ALA A 642 -50.83 -22.71 -3.14
CA ALA A 642 -51.54 -21.45 -3.33
C ALA A 642 -52.02 -21.29 -4.78
N PHE A 643 -51.17 -21.62 -5.77
CA PHE A 643 -51.53 -21.62 -7.19
C PHE A 643 -52.63 -22.65 -7.50
N ARG A 644 -52.56 -23.87 -6.95
CA ARG A 644 -53.63 -24.86 -7.09
C ARG A 644 -54.93 -24.44 -6.41
N LYS A 645 -54.86 -23.68 -5.30
CA LYS A 645 -56.04 -23.13 -4.61
C LYS A 645 -56.69 -21.99 -5.41
N ILE A 646 -55.89 -21.13 -6.04
CA ILE A 646 -56.36 -20.04 -6.92
C ILE A 646 -56.93 -20.60 -8.24
N LEU A 647 -56.25 -21.56 -8.86
CA LEU A 647 -56.73 -22.22 -10.10
C LEU A 647 -57.91 -23.16 -9.86
N GLY A 648 -58.05 -23.69 -8.64
CA GLY A 648 -59.20 -24.53 -8.24
C GLY A 648 -60.47 -23.73 -7.89
N GLN A 649 -60.33 -22.45 -7.51
CA GLN A 649 -61.48 -21.58 -7.23
C GLN A 649 -62.10 -20.95 -8.49
N ASN A 650 -61.36 -20.84 -9.59
CA ASN A 650 -61.85 -20.28 -10.86
C ASN A 650 -62.58 -21.28 -11.79
N ARG A 651 -63.00 -22.45 -11.29
CA ARG A 651 -63.85 -23.41 -12.04
C ARG A 651 -65.30 -23.51 -11.55
N LYS A 652 -65.71 -22.66 -10.61
CA LYS A 652 -67.13 -22.47 -10.25
C LYS A 652 -67.37 -21.00 -9.90
N ASN A 653 -67.52 -20.18 -10.94
CA ASN A 653 -68.42 -19.04 -11.10
C ASN A 653 -67.89 -18.09 -12.17
#